data_AF-A0A2T6G8P4-F1
#
_entry.id   AF-A0A2T6G8P4-F1
#
_cell.length_a   1.000
_cell.length_b   1.000
_cell.length_c   1.000
_cell.angle_alpha   90.00
_cell.angle_beta   90.00
_cell.angle_gamma   90.00
#
_symmetry.space_group_name_H-M   'P 1'
#
loop_
_entity.id
_entity.type
_entity.pdbx_description
1 polymer ?
#
loop_
_entity_poly.entity_id
_entity_poly.type
_entity_poly.pdbx_seq_one_letter_code
_entity_poly.pdbx_strand_id
1 'polypeptide(L)'
;MKKILLGVMLALGLLVHQNALADPAPAGGVPSENAPAEPAQAVQPPAEKLQETPSSVPAPADAPQSGKITISAGTFFLALGTVLVLLVVLGCGLVYKLRVRWLRRGAQRLLVNMMSAAEELRPYEGNAEGSTESIVKQADERLANLTVAVSRRLTVLTETKIFFLHFVKLSRFICDSKGELKRLRASFKEVHAEVRRVLEAAQALSPQLQRLTDQRVAVEAEAKSRTAELAFPLNQTYEELERLRQELKQASDAARPDPVGAQRIASQAEARLQSISRDVKDIGVYLNEYRAFPGRVNQAEAKVKKLVEEHCLNLLHIDPYGSLAEARRLSEDMLENLKAGSLEQVRTTAAQVSALLKAAVEMTQRHAAFRRQNPKDIQLVQKKLWEYRTTDAALAPALARTRQCYAPEHWQDMWERYVTIDRHVKQMEQQLPEVKRRSDDEHQDYDTARHALDDMLARLREAEEMQRNCRSAIEQLDRGYGSLKSRQEQAWSALDAAVKLVNQNSLRFLVADQVDMVLARADSLNNELNQRLFVPPYRLGAIEQHVVRLTDLANEFAGTVNQRLDQKRQAERALGQAQSSYRSTRAKVRSRIEVRRFDAPHASVIQRVEGLIVGGCYIEAVHECHDMDKIIGEMKRLYRREIEEERRVAAARRASASSSSSGFFGSSGSSGSSRTSRASDDDDGGGDSGDEDE
;
A
#
# COMPACT_ATOMS: atom_id res chain seq x y z
N MET A 1 58.93 -3.45 -16.67
CA MET A 1 57.77 -4.37 -16.56
C MET A 1 57.38 -4.76 -15.13
N LYS A 2 58.30 -5.09 -14.18
CA LYS A 2 57.89 -5.46 -12.79
C LYS A 2 57.00 -4.44 -12.06
N LYS A 3 57.13 -3.13 -12.35
CA LYS A 3 56.28 -2.07 -11.76
C LYS A 3 54.84 -2.03 -12.31
N ILE A 4 54.57 -2.55 -13.51
CA ILE A 4 53.20 -2.63 -14.07
C ILE A 4 52.44 -3.82 -13.46
N LEU A 5 53.14 -4.95 -13.23
CA LEU A 5 52.55 -6.12 -12.57
C LEU A 5 52.17 -5.84 -11.10
N LEU A 6 52.90 -4.95 -10.42
CA LEU A 6 52.62 -4.54 -9.05
C LEU A 6 51.38 -3.62 -8.96
N GLY A 7 51.17 -2.73 -9.95
CA GLY A 7 50.01 -1.84 -10.00
C GLY A 7 48.68 -2.58 -10.20
N VAL A 8 48.67 -3.64 -11.02
CA VAL A 8 47.45 -4.45 -11.25
C VAL A 8 47.08 -5.32 -10.04
N MET A 9 48.05 -5.77 -9.24
CA MET A 9 47.78 -6.49 -7.99
C MET A 9 47.19 -5.59 -6.91
N LEU A 10 47.65 -4.32 -6.80
CA LEU A 10 47.14 -3.35 -5.83
C LEU A 10 45.71 -2.89 -6.15
N ALA A 11 45.35 -2.77 -7.43
CA ALA A 11 43.99 -2.40 -7.85
C ALA A 11 42.93 -3.50 -7.60
N LEU A 12 43.34 -4.78 -7.50
CA LEU A 12 42.44 -5.91 -7.21
C LEU A 12 42.27 -6.19 -5.71
N GLY A 13 43.19 -5.73 -4.86
CA GLY A 13 43.09 -5.89 -3.40
C GLY A 13 42.08 -4.95 -2.74
N LEU A 14 41.83 -3.78 -3.33
CA LEU A 14 40.95 -2.73 -2.79
C LEU A 14 39.44 -2.95 -3.05
N LEU A 15 39.06 -3.96 -3.84
CA LEU A 15 37.68 -4.19 -4.27
C LEU A 15 36.97 -5.36 -3.54
N VAL A 16 37.64 -5.98 -2.57
CA VAL A 16 37.14 -7.16 -1.83
C VAL A 16 36.84 -6.85 -0.35
N HIS A 17 37.06 -5.60 0.10
CA HIS A 17 36.95 -5.22 1.51
C HIS A 17 35.79 -4.25 1.82
N GLN A 18 34.71 -4.29 1.03
CA GLN A 18 33.60 -3.33 1.16
C GLN A 18 32.19 -3.93 1.08
N ASN A 19 32.01 -5.22 1.39
CA ASN A 19 30.68 -5.83 1.53
C ASN A 19 30.66 -6.89 2.64
N ALA A 20 30.67 -6.42 3.88
CA ALA A 20 30.28 -7.18 5.06
C ALA A 20 29.74 -6.20 6.11
N LEU A 21 28.41 -6.09 6.23
CA LEU A 21 27.60 -5.60 7.37
C LEU A 21 26.22 -5.12 6.88
N ALA A 22 25.21 -5.99 6.91
CA ALA A 22 23.80 -5.66 7.15
C ALA A 22 22.99 -6.97 7.25
N ASP A 23 22.37 -7.19 8.39
CA ASP A 23 21.48 -8.29 8.76
C ASP A 23 20.19 -7.62 9.34
N PRO A 24 19.08 -8.32 9.67
CA PRO A 24 18.10 -8.85 8.72
C PRO A 24 16.63 -8.47 9.03
N ALA A 25 15.68 -9.09 8.29
CA ALA A 25 14.26 -9.36 8.64
C ALA A 25 13.22 -8.21 8.55
N PRO A 26 11.90 -8.50 8.56
CA PRO A 26 11.17 -9.62 7.91
C PRO A 26 9.90 -9.20 7.14
N ALA A 27 9.28 -10.12 6.40
CA ALA A 27 7.87 -10.04 6.02
C ALA A 27 7.23 -11.45 6.01
N GLY A 28 6.12 -11.63 6.75
CA GLY A 28 5.18 -12.73 6.53
C GLY A 28 4.30 -12.46 5.30
N GLY A 29 3.53 -13.40 4.74
CA GLY A 29 3.17 -14.74 5.22
C GLY A 29 1.66 -14.84 5.50
N VAL A 30 0.91 -15.54 4.63
CA VAL A 30 -0.46 -16.09 4.82
C VAL A 30 -0.61 -17.31 3.85
N PRO A 31 -1.41 -18.36 4.16
CA PRO A 31 -1.24 -19.72 3.60
C PRO A 31 -2.47 -20.29 2.82
N SER A 32 -2.52 -21.64 2.68
CA SER A 32 -3.54 -22.51 2.04
C SER A 32 -3.39 -22.68 0.50
N GLU A 33 -3.81 -23.79 -0.14
CA GLU A 33 -4.84 -24.78 0.23
C GLU A 33 -4.59 -26.25 -0.26
N ASN A 34 -5.49 -27.16 0.13
CA ASN A 34 -5.42 -28.63 0.22
C ASN A 34 -5.40 -29.50 -1.09
N ALA A 35 -4.56 -30.55 -1.05
CA ALA A 35 -4.89 -31.99 -1.29
C ALA A 35 -5.46 -32.48 -2.68
N PRO A 36 -5.83 -33.78 -2.86
CA PRO A 36 -4.88 -34.90 -3.08
C PRO A 36 -5.26 -35.87 -4.25
N ALA A 37 -4.34 -36.75 -4.69
CA ALA A 37 -4.67 -38.04 -5.32
C ALA A 37 -3.46 -39.00 -5.45
N GLU A 38 -3.72 -40.31 -5.45
CA GLU A 38 -2.77 -41.43 -5.56
C GLU A 38 -3.13 -42.33 -6.81
N PRO A 39 -2.68 -43.60 -6.96
CA PRO A 39 -1.64 -44.06 -7.89
C PRO A 39 -2.12 -44.82 -9.16
N ALA A 40 -1.19 -45.18 -10.06
CA ALA A 40 -1.37 -46.27 -11.05
C ALA A 40 -0.04 -46.87 -11.59
N GLN A 41 -0.11 -48.05 -12.22
CA GLN A 41 1.00 -48.99 -12.48
C GLN A 41 1.48 -49.12 -13.95
N ALA A 42 2.76 -49.52 -14.09
CA ALA A 42 3.32 -50.56 -14.99
C ALA A 42 3.40 -50.44 -16.54
N VAL A 43 4.23 -51.35 -17.08
CA VAL A 43 4.28 -51.99 -18.43
C VAL A 43 5.47 -51.66 -19.36
N GLN A 44 6.20 -52.73 -19.74
CA GLN A 44 7.20 -52.94 -20.82
C GLN A 44 6.55 -53.77 -21.97
N PRO A 45 7.21 -54.17 -23.10
CA PRO A 45 8.29 -53.65 -23.97
C PRO A 45 7.82 -53.71 -25.48
N PRO A 46 8.48 -54.30 -26.54
CA PRO A 46 9.90 -54.41 -27.02
C PRO A 46 10.15 -54.11 -28.55
N ALA A 47 11.43 -54.25 -29.01
CA ALA A 47 11.90 -54.94 -30.26
C ALA A 47 12.46 -54.20 -31.54
N GLU A 48 13.45 -54.88 -32.18
CA GLU A 48 14.00 -54.80 -33.58
C GLU A 48 14.79 -53.54 -34.07
N LYS A 49 15.74 -53.55 -35.05
CA LYS A 49 16.21 -54.55 -36.07
C LYS A 49 17.69 -54.34 -36.57
N LEU A 50 18.14 -55.14 -37.57
CA LEU A 50 19.48 -55.28 -38.22
C LEU A 50 19.91 -54.04 -39.11
N GLN A 51 21.00 -53.93 -39.93
CA GLN A 51 21.73 -54.92 -40.80
C GLN A 51 23.03 -54.37 -41.54
N GLU A 52 24.02 -55.27 -41.76
CA GLU A 52 25.03 -55.46 -42.87
C GLU A 52 25.96 -54.39 -43.56
N THR A 53 27.27 -54.72 -43.60
CA THR A 53 28.35 -54.82 -44.68
C THR A 53 28.19 -54.23 -46.13
N PRO A 54 29.21 -54.22 -47.07
CA PRO A 54 30.51 -54.95 -47.16
C PRO A 54 31.78 -54.20 -47.74
N SER A 55 32.84 -55.01 -47.94
CA SER A 55 34.24 -54.85 -48.42
C SER A 55 34.52 -54.42 -49.88
N SER A 56 35.77 -53.96 -50.19
CA SER A 56 36.67 -54.56 -51.24
C SER A 56 38.00 -53.79 -51.47
N VAL A 57 39.03 -54.48 -52.00
CA VAL A 57 40.45 -54.00 -52.14
C VAL A 57 41.17 -54.64 -53.34
N PRO A 58 41.90 -53.84 -54.17
CA PRO A 58 43.19 -54.28 -54.73
C PRO A 58 44.28 -53.16 -54.80
N ALA A 59 45.31 -53.35 -55.63
CA ALA A 59 46.48 -52.49 -55.95
C ALA A 59 46.70 -52.48 -57.51
N PRO A 60 47.84 -52.10 -58.18
CA PRO A 60 49.23 -51.85 -57.70
C PRO A 60 50.12 -50.76 -58.41
N ALA A 61 51.35 -50.61 -57.87
CA ALA A 61 52.67 -50.39 -58.53
C ALA A 61 53.19 -49.05 -59.15
N ASP A 62 54.51 -48.87 -58.95
CA ASP A 62 55.57 -48.13 -59.68
C ASP A 62 55.83 -46.60 -59.52
N ALA A 63 57.09 -46.22 -59.83
CA ALA A 63 57.83 -45.05 -59.32
C ALA A 63 58.54 -44.24 -60.45
N PRO A 64 59.68 -43.52 -60.21
CA PRO A 64 59.83 -42.21 -59.55
C PRO A 64 60.36 -41.11 -60.51
N GLN A 65 60.43 -39.83 -60.07
CA GLN A 65 61.39 -38.86 -60.65
C GLN A 65 61.72 -37.66 -59.74
N SER A 66 62.85 -36.99 -60.03
CA SER A 66 63.53 -35.99 -59.20
C SER A 66 63.56 -34.61 -59.87
N GLY A 67 63.56 -33.52 -59.09
CA GLY A 67 63.80 -32.16 -59.59
C GLY A 67 64.06 -31.14 -58.48
N LYS A 68 65.22 -30.47 -58.52
CA LYS A 68 65.56 -29.29 -57.69
C LYS A 68 65.55 -28.04 -58.57
N ILE A 69 64.91 -26.95 -58.13
CA ILE A 69 65.23 -25.58 -58.60
C ILE A 69 65.17 -24.61 -57.39
N THR A 70 66.13 -23.68 -57.34
CA THR A 70 66.35 -22.62 -56.33
C THR A 70 65.65 -21.30 -56.71
N ILE A 71 65.70 -20.24 -55.86
CA ILE A 71 66.12 -18.84 -56.20
C ILE A 71 65.61 -17.72 -55.22
N SER A 72 66.51 -16.76 -54.96
CA SER A 72 66.34 -15.31 -54.60
C SER A 72 65.94 -14.82 -53.19
N ALA A 73 66.48 -13.63 -52.89
CA ALA A 73 66.64 -12.98 -51.58
C ALA A 73 65.43 -12.17 -51.06
N GLY A 74 64.32 -12.07 -51.83
CA GLY A 74 63.04 -11.59 -51.27
C GLY A 74 62.54 -12.46 -50.10
N THR A 75 63.06 -13.70 -50.02
CA THR A 75 62.86 -14.64 -48.93
C THR A 75 63.41 -14.18 -47.58
N PHE A 76 64.37 -13.23 -47.47
CA PHE A 76 65.05 -13.02 -46.18
C PHE A 76 64.21 -12.25 -45.14
N PHE A 77 63.53 -11.16 -45.51
CA PHE A 77 62.61 -10.47 -44.60
C PHE A 77 61.33 -11.26 -44.36
N LEU A 78 60.86 -11.99 -45.37
CA LEU A 78 59.71 -12.89 -45.26
C LEU A 78 60.05 -14.11 -44.37
N ALA A 79 61.30 -14.60 -44.41
CA ALA A 79 61.84 -15.60 -43.49
C ALA A 79 61.95 -15.05 -42.06
N LEU A 80 62.44 -13.83 -41.85
CA LEU A 80 62.54 -13.27 -40.50
C LEU A 80 61.16 -13.06 -39.87
N GLY A 81 60.20 -12.55 -40.64
CA GLY A 81 58.80 -12.42 -40.22
C GLY A 81 58.13 -13.77 -39.96
N THR A 82 58.30 -14.75 -40.85
CA THR A 82 57.74 -16.10 -40.66
C THR A 82 58.42 -16.85 -39.51
N VAL A 83 59.72 -16.68 -39.26
CA VAL A 83 60.42 -17.24 -38.09
C VAL A 83 59.89 -16.64 -36.78
N LEU A 84 59.63 -15.33 -36.72
CA LEU A 84 59.02 -14.70 -35.54
C LEU A 84 57.60 -15.22 -35.29
N VAL A 85 56.76 -15.30 -36.34
CA VAL A 85 55.41 -15.88 -36.26
C VAL A 85 55.48 -17.35 -35.84
N LEU A 86 56.40 -18.12 -36.40
CA LEU A 86 56.57 -19.55 -36.08
C LEU A 86 57.06 -19.75 -34.64
N LEU A 87 57.91 -18.87 -34.10
CA LEU A 87 58.27 -18.82 -32.68
C LEU A 87 57.08 -18.51 -31.77
N VAL A 88 56.22 -17.55 -32.14
CA VAL A 88 54.99 -17.23 -31.38
C VAL A 88 54.00 -18.40 -31.41
N VAL A 89 53.84 -19.04 -32.57
CA VAL A 89 53.03 -20.26 -32.77
C VAL A 89 53.57 -21.41 -31.90
N LEU A 90 54.89 -21.64 -31.91
CA LEU A 90 55.55 -22.68 -31.12
C LEU A 90 55.37 -22.41 -29.61
N GLY A 91 55.60 -21.17 -29.17
CA GLY A 91 55.44 -20.74 -27.78
C GLY A 91 54.00 -20.87 -27.28
N CYS A 92 53.02 -20.42 -28.06
CA CYS A 92 51.61 -20.60 -27.75
C CYS A 92 51.24 -22.09 -27.65
N GLY A 93 51.67 -22.91 -28.61
CA GLY A 93 51.41 -24.36 -28.56
C GLY A 93 52.09 -25.05 -27.38
N LEU A 94 53.26 -24.58 -26.93
CA LEU A 94 53.93 -25.08 -25.74
C LEU A 94 53.17 -24.71 -24.45
N VAL A 95 52.61 -23.49 -24.37
CA VAL A 95 51.69 -23.08 -23.29
C VAL A 95 50.41 -23.94 -23.29
N TYR A 96 49.81 -24.21 -24.46
CA TYR A 96 48.64 -25.09 -24.55
C TYR A 96 48.98 -26.54 -24.17
N LYS A 97 50.13 -27.07 -24.59
CA LYS A 97 50.65 -28.39 -24.17
C LYS A 97 50.86 -28.47 -22.66
N LEU A 98 51.34 -27.40 -22.02
CA LEU A 98 51.39 -27.29 -20.56
C LEU A 98 49.99 -27.27 -19.94
N ARG A 99 49.05 -26.47 -20.45
CA ARG A 99 47.65 -26.44 -19.94
C ARG A 99 46.95 -27.80 -20.04
N VAL A 100 47.10 -28.53 -21.16
CA VAL A 100 46.56 -29.89 -21.30
C VAL A 100 47.23 -30.86 -20.32
N ARG A 101 48.55 -30.78 -20.11
CA ARG A 101 49.25 -31.55 -19.07
C ARG A 101 48.73 -31.24 -17.65
N TRP A 102 48.43 -29.98 -17.35
CA TRP A 102 47.82 -29.58 -16.07
C TRP A 102 46.40 -30.12 -15.90
N LEU A 103 45.55 -30.07 -16.94
CA LEU A 103 44.22 -30.69 -16.93
C LEU A 103 44.29 -32.20 -16.76
N ARG A 104 45.20 -32.89 -17.48
CA ARG A 104 45.45 -34.33 -17.33
C ARG A 104 45.85 -34.70 -15.90
N ARG A 105 46.79 -33.98 -15.30
CA ARG A 105 47.17 -34.14 -13.88
C ARG A 105 46.04 -33.80 -12.88
N GLY A 106 45.09 -32.96 -13.30
CA GLY A 106 43.88 -32.64 -12.52
C GLY A 106 42.88 -33.77 -12.55
N ALA A 107 42.61 -34.31 -13.74
CA ALA A 107 41.74 -35.46 -13.97
C ALA A 107 42.29 -36.74 -13.31
N GLN A 108 43.59 -37.01 -13.44
CA GLN A 108 44.25 -38.15 -12.78
C GLN A 108 44.12 -38.08 -11.25
N ARG A 109 44.35 -36.91 -10.64
CA ARG A 109 44.14 -36.73 -9.19
C ARG A 109 42.67 -36.87 -8.79
N LEU A 110 41.73 -36.38 -9.61
CA LEU A 110 40.31 -36.57 -9.35
C LEU A 110 39.92 -38.06 -9.40
N LEU A 111 40.45 -38.82 -10.36
CA LEU A 111 40.23 -40.26 -10.49
C LEU A 111 40.83 -41.04 -9.31
N VAL A 112 42.06 -40.72 -8.87
CA VAL A 112 42.65 -41.34 -7.66
C VAL A 112 41.80 -41.04 -6.42
N ASN A 113 41.33 -39.81 -6.25
CA ASN A 113 40.44 -39.47 -5.13
C ASN A 113 39.08 -40.18 -5.22
N MET A 114 38.53 -40.40 -6.42
CA MET A 114 37.30 -41.18 -6.63
C MET A 114 37.49 -42.65 -6.26
N MET A 115 38.60 -43.25 -6.68
CA MET A 115 38.96 -44.62 -6.28
C MET A 115 39.16 -44.74 -4.77
N SER A 116 39.85 -43.77 -4.14
CA SER A 116 40.00 -43.73 -2.67
C SER A 116 38.66 -43.65 -1.95
N ALA A 117 37.72 -42.83 -2.44
CA ALA A 117 36.38 -42.72 -1.84
C ALA A 117 35.53 -43.99 -2.03
N ALA A 118 35.72 -44.72 -3.14
CA ALA A 118 35.11 -46.04 -3.33
C ALA A 118 35.77 -47.12 -2.44
N GLU A 119 37.09 -47.09 -2.26
CA GLU A 119 37.81 -47.95 -1.31
C GLU A 119 37.37 -47.70 0.14
N GLU A 120 37.05 -46.45 0.51
CA GLU A 120 36.48 -46.09 1.82
C GLU A 120 35.04 -46.61 2.03
N LEU A 121 34.25 -46.79 0.96
CA LEU A 121 32.91 -47.39 1.00
C LEU A 121 32.94 -48.93 1.06
N ARG A 122 33.99 -49.55 0.53
CA ARG A 122 34.15 -51.00 0.38
C ARG A 122 33.84 -51.87 1.62
N PRO A 123 34.07 -51.43 2.88
CA PRO A 123 33.66 -52.20 4.06
C PRO A 123 32.13 -52.41 4.17
N TYR A 124 31.34 -51.50 3.60
CA TYR A 124 29.89 -51.46 3.63
C TYR A 124 29.25 -52.09 2.37
N GLU A 125 30.04 -52.27 1.31
CA GLU A 125 29.61 -52.90 0.07
C GLU A 125 29.24 -54.39 0.32
N GLY A 126 27.96 -54.73 0.20
CA GLY A 126 27.44 -56.07 0.50
C GLY A 126 27.24 -56.42 1.98
N ASN A 127 27.66 -55.56 2.91
CA ASN A 127 27.45 -55.73 4.36
C ASN A 127 26.49 -54.69 4.97
N ALA A 128 26.16 -53.62 4.25
CA ALA A 128 25.22 -52.61 4.72
C ALA A 128 23.77 -53.03 4.47
N GLU A 129 22.90 -52.70 5.41
CA GLU A 129 21.45 -52.92 5.33
C GLU A 129 20.69 -51.59 5.41
N GLY A 130 19.45 -51.59 4.91
CA GLY A 130 18.47 -50.53 5.19
C GLY A 130 18.87 -49.13 4.72
N SER A 131 18.98 -48.19 5.67
CA SER A 131 19.18 -46.77 5.36
C SER A 131 20.56 -46.54 4.76
N THR A 132 21.59 -47.09 5.39
CA THR A 132 22.98 -47.01 4.93
C THR A 132 23.17 -47.73 3.59
N GLU A 133 22.54 -48.88 3.38
CA GLU A 133 22.59 -49.60 2.10
C GLU A 133 22.16 -48.72 0.92
N SER A 134 21.04 -48.01 1.06
CA SER A 134 20.53 -47.12 0.00
C SER A 134 21.49 -45.98 -0.32
N ILE A 135 22.14 -45.40 0.70
CA ILE A 135 23.11 -44.32 0.56
C ILE A 135 24.41 -44.84 -0.05
N VAL A 136 24.90 -46.01 0.38
CA VAL A 136 26.12 -46.64 -0.13
C VAL A 136 25.96 -47.06 -1.59
N LYS A 137 24.86 -47.72 -1.96
CA LYS A 137 24.56 -48.07 -3.36
C LYS A 137 24.46 -46.83 -4.25
N GLN A 138 23.74 -45.80 -3.81
CA GLN A 138 23.61 -44.56 -4.56
C GLN A 138 24.96 -43.83 -4.68
N ALA A 139 25.79 -43.80 -3.63
CA ALA A 139 27.12 -43.20 -3.67
C ALA A 139 28.06 -43.97 -4.59
N ASP A 140 28.04 -45.31 -4.55
CA ASP A 140 28.86 -46.16 -5.41
C ASP A 140 28.45 -46.06 -6.89
N GLU A 141 27.15 -46.17 -7.22
CA GLU A 141 26.65 -45.93 -8.58
C GLU A 141 27.07 -44.56 -9.11
N ARG A 142 26.99 -43.51 -8.28
CA ARG A 142 27.45 -42.16 -8.64
C ARG A 142 28.97 -42.10 -8.81
N LEU A 143 29.76 -42.73 -7.94
CA LEU A 143 31.22 -42.77 -8.04
C LEU A 143 31.69 -43.57 -9.26
N ALA A 144 31.06 -44.69 -9.59
CA ALA A 144 31.32 -45.48 -10.79
C ALA A 144 31.01 -44.66 -12.05
N ASN A 145 29.84 -44.03 -12.12
CA ASN A 145 29.46 -43.15 -13.23
C ASN A 145 30.42 -41.95 -13.39
N LEU A 146 30.80 -41.30 -12.28
CA LEU A 146 31.79 -40.22 -12.29
C LEU A 146 33.18 -40.70 -12.72
N THR A 147 33.59 -41.91 -12.32
CA THR A 147 34.86 -42.53 -12.72
C THR A 147 34.89 -42.88 -14.21
N VAL A 148 33.80 -43.40 -14.76
CA VAL A 148 33.64 -43.60 -16.21
C VAL A 148 33.67 -42.26 -16.96
N ALA A 149 33.01 -41.22 -16.45
CA ALA A 149 33.05 -39.88 -17.05
C ALA A 149 34.46 -39.26 -17.03
N VAL A 150 35.17 -39.33 -15.90
CA VAL A 150 36.54 -38.81 -15.75
C VAL A 150 37.54 -39.61 -16.59
N SER A 151 37.43 -40.94 -16.63
CA SER A 151 38.30 -41.79 -17.46
C SER A 151 38.07 -41.58 -18.95
N ARG A 152 36.81 -41.53 -19.41
CA ARG A 152 36.46 -41.13 -20.80
C ARG A 152 37.06 -39.77 -21.15
N ARG A 153 36.94 -38.77 -20.26
CA ARG A 153 37.54 -37.44 -20.51
C ARG A 153 39.06 -37.47 -20.48
N LEU A 154 39.67 -38.32 -19.66
CA LEU A 154 41.12 -38.54 -19.64
C LEU A 154 41.61 -39.13 -20.97
N THR A 155 40.92 -40.14 -21.52
CA THR A 155 41.23 -40.76 -22.82
C THR A 155 41.19 -39.72 -23.94
N VAL A 156 40.11 -38.93 -24.02
CA VAL A 156 40.00 -37.83 -25.00
C VAL A 156 41.12 -36.79 -24.81
N LEU A 157 41.47 -36.44 -23.58
CA LEU A 157 42.61 -35.55 -23.26
C LEU A 157 43.98 -36.15 -23.63
N THR A 158 44.11 -37.47 -23.77
CA THR A 158 45.35 -38.15 -24.19
C THR A 158 45.47 -38.37 -25.69
N GLU A 159 44.37 -38.67 -26.37
CA GLU A 159 44.33 -38.94 -27.81
C GLU A 159 44.39 -37.67 -28.66
N THR A 160 44.03 -36.51 -28.08
CA THR A 160 44.07 -35.21 -28.76
C THR A 160 45.49 -34.84 -29.18
N LYS A 161 45.87 -35.19 -30.41
CA LYS A 161 47.14 -34.78 -31.03
C LYS A 161 47.20 -33.25 -31.12
N ILE A 162 48.17 -32.65 -30.43
CA ILE A 162 48.33 -31.19 -30.34
C ILE A 162 48.91 -30.67 -31.67
N PHE A 163 48.04 -30.37 -32.62
CA PHE A 163 48.43 -29.75 -33.89
C PHE A 163 48.47 -28.22 -33.73
N PHE A 164 49.67 -27.65 -33.83
CA PHE A 164 49.94 -26.24 -33.52
C PHE A 164 49.08 -25.26 -34.33
N LEU A 165 48.70 -25.59 -35.56
CA LEU A 165 47.90 -24.71 -36.42
C LEU A 165 46.41 -24.57 -36.02
N HIS A 166 45.90 -25.40 -35.11
CA HIS A 166 44.46 -25.44 -34.75
C HIS A 166 44.11 -24.71 -33.43
N PHE A 167 44.75 -23.57 -33.15
CA PHE A 167 44.62 -22.84 -31.87
C PHE A 167 43.18 -22.57 -31.41
N VAL A 168 42.28 -22.13 -32.30
CA VAL A 168 40.90 -21.76 -31.91
C VAL A 168 40.12 -23.00 -31.45
N LYS A 169 40.25 -24.13 -32.14
CA LYS A 169 39.62 -25.41 -31.75
C LYS A 169 40.22 -25.92 -30.44
N LEU A 170 41.55 -25.87 -30.30
CA LEU A 170 42.26 -26.33 -29.10
C LEU A 170 41.91 -25.47 -27.85
N SER A 171 41.75 -24.16 -28.02
CA SER A 171 41.38 -23.25 -26.93
C SER A 171 39.95 -23.51 -26.41
N ARG A 172 38.97 -23.70 -27.32
CA ARG A 172 37.61 -24.12 -26.95
C ARG A 172 37.63 -25.45 -26.20
N PHE A 173 38.25 -26.48 -26.79
CA PHE A 173 38.38 -27.80 -26.19
C PHE A 173 39.01 -27.78 -24.77
N ILE A 174 39.99 -26.91 -24.53
CA ILE A 174 40.59 -26.71 -23.19
C ILE A 174 39.64 -26.00 -22.23
N CYS A 175 38.84 -25.04 -22.70
CA CYS A 175 37.80 -24.39 -21.90
C CYS A 175 36.70 -25.40 -21.52
N ASP A 176 36.19 -26.15 -22.49
CA ASP A 176 35.13 -27.15 -22.31
C ASP A 176 35.61 -28.26 -21.34
N SER A 177 36.82 -28.78 -21.54
CA SER A 177 37.45 -29.75 -20.63
C SER A 177 37.61 -29.22 -19.21
N LYS A 178 37.92 -27.93 -19.05
CA LYS A 178 38.02 -27.27 -17.74
C LYS A 178 36.64 -27.09 -17.09
N GLY A 179 35.61 -26.78 -17.89
CA GLY A 179 34.22 -26.67 -17.44
C GLY A 179 33.67 -28.01 -16.95
N GLU A 180 33.81 -29.07 -17.76
CA GLU A 180 33.42 -30.43 -17.39
C GLU A 180 34.18 -30.94 -16.16
N LEU A 181 35.50 -30.80 -16.10
CA LEU A 181 36.27 -31.20 -14.90
C LEU A 181 35.89 -30.39 -13.66
N LYS A 182 35.43 -29.13 -13.80
CA LYS A 182 34.88 -28.35 -12.68
C LYS A 182 33.54 -28.93 -12.21
N ARG A 183 32.65 -29.33 -13.14
CA ARG A 183 31.37 -29.97 -12.82
C ARG A 183 31.56 -31.34 -12.15
N LEU A 184 32.37 -32.23 -12.75
CA LEU A 184 32.70 -33.54 -12.20
C LEU A 184 33.33 -33.45 -10.80
N ARG A 185 34.19 -32.45 -10.55
CA ARG A 185 34.72 -32.17 -9.22
C ARG A 185 33.67 -31.65 -8.22
N ALA A 186 32.64 -30.94 -8.66
CA ALA A 186 31.56 -30.49 -7.79
C ALA A 186 30.68 -31.68 -7.38
N SER A 187 30.21 -32.49 -8.35
CA SER A 187 29.46 -33.72 -8.07
C SER A 187 30.24 -34.70 -7.21
N PHE A 188 31.56 -34.84 -7.42
CA PHE A 188 32.41 -35.63 -6.54
C PHE A 188 32.44 -35.11 -5.09
N LYS A 189 32.47 -33.80 -4.88
CA LYS A 189 32.46 -33.23 -3.51
C LYS A 189 31.15 -33.51 -2.78
N GLU A 190 30.03 -33.51 -3.50
CA GLU A 190 28.70 -33.82 -2.99
C GLU A 190 28.62 -35.28 -2.55
N VAL A 191 28.97 -36.22 -3.44
CA VAL A 191 28.99 -37.65 -3.13
C VAL A 191 30.00 -37.98 -2.03
N HIS A 192 31.19 -37.38 -2.05
CA HIS A 192 32.18 -37.54 -0.97
C HIS A 192 31.66 -37.01 0.38
N ALA A 193 30.77 -36.01 0.40
CA ALA A 193 30.13 -35.58 1.65
C ALA A 193 29.12 -36.61 2.16
N GLU A 194 28.38 -37.29 1.27
CA GLU A 194 27.50 -38.42 1.61
C GLU A 194 28.32 -39.60 2.19
N VAL A 195 29.41 -40.00 1.52
CA VAL A 195 30.35 -41.04 2.01
C VAL A 195 30.89 -40.68 3.40
N ARG A 196 31.39 -39.44 3.55
CA ARG A 196 31.95 -38.98 4.81
C ARG A 196 30.93 -38.98 5.94
N ARG A 197 29.67 -38.65 5.66
CA ARG A 197 28.58 -38.69 6.64
C ARG A 197 28.34 -40.10 7.18
N VAL A 198 28.40 -41.13 6.32
CA VAL A 198 28.29 -42.54 6.76
C VAL A 198 29.46 -42.92 7.67
N LEU A 199 30.68 -42.53 7.30
CA LEU A 199 31.89 -42.81 8.10
C LEU A 199 31.89 -42.07 9.45
N GLU A 200 31.52 -40.79 9.46
CA GLU A 200 31.40 -39.99 10.68
C GLU A 200 30.29 -40.51 11.60
N ALA A 201 29.14 -40.93 11.04
CA ALA A 201 28.08 -41.60 11.80
C ALA A 201 28.58 -42.89 12.44
N ALA A 202 29.24 -43.77 11.68
CA ALA A 202 29.78 -45.03 12.20
C ALA A 202 30.82 -44.82 13.32
N GLN A 203 31.71 -43.82 13.19
CA GLN A 203 32.71 -43.50 14.21
C GLN A 203 32.11 -42.85 15.47
N ALA A 204 31.12 -41.97 15.33
CA ALA A 204 30.50 -41.28 16.45
C ALA A 204 29.47 -42.15 17.21
N LEU A 205 28.85 -43.12 16.55
CA LEU A 205 27.75 -43.91 17.10
C LEU A 205 28.16 -44.77 18.30
N SER A 206 29.30 -45.46 18.25
CA SER A 206 29.75 -46.32 19.38
C SER A 206 29.93 -45.53 20.70
N PRO A 207 30.69 -44.43 20.75
CA PRO A 207 30.80 -43.63 21.98
C PRO A 207 29.48 -42.92 22.35
N GLN A 208 28.59 -42.62 21.40
CA GLN A 208 27.25 -42.10 21.71
C GLN A 208 26.38 -43.17 22.40
N LEU A 209 26.32 -44.39 21.86
CA LEU A 209 25.56 -45.51 22.45
C LEU A 209 26.06 -45.89 23.85
N GLN A 210 27.38 -45.86 24.08
CA GLN A 210 27.93 -46.08 25.41
C GLN A 210 27.46 -44.98 26.37
N ARG A 211 27.59 -43.70 26.00
CA ARG A 211 27.11 -42.58 26.83
C ARG A 211 25.62 -42.66 27.14
N LEU A 212 24.78 -43.03 26.16
CA LEU A 212 23.34 -43.20 26.36
C LEU A 212 23.03 -44.39 27.26
N THR A 213 23.82 -45.46 27.19
CA THR A 213 23.71 -46.62 28.10
C THR A 213 24.09 -46.24 29.53
N ASP A 214 25.20 -45.52 29.71
CA ASP A 214 25.66 -45.04 31.02
C ASP A 214 24.64 -44.05 31.63
N GLN A 215 24.12 -43.13 30.82
CA GLN A 215 23.05 -42.20 31.23
C GLN A 215 21.76 -42.94 31.58
N ARG A 216 21.36 -43.98 30.82
CA ARG A 216 20.19 -44.81 31.14
C ARG A 216 20.35 -45.47 32.50
N VAL A 217 21.53 -46.04 32.79
CA VAL A 217 21.84 -46.64 34.10
C VAL A 217 21.82 -45.60 35.22
N ALA A 218 22.32 -44.38 34.97
CA ALA A 218 22.25 -43.29 35.95
C ALA A 218 20.80 -42.85 36.24
N VAL A 219 19.96 -42.71 35.22
CA VAL A 219 18.53 -42.38 35.38
C VAL A 219 17.76 -43.52 36.05
N GLU A 220 18.08 -44.78 35.73
CA GLU A 220 17.52 -45.96 36.38
C GLU A 220 17.92 -46.03 37.87
N ALA A 221 19.15 -45.62 38.22
CA ALA A 221 19.59 -45.50 39.62
C ALA A 221 18.90 -44.33 40.34
N GLU A 222 18.71 -43.18 39.67
CA GLU A 222 17.94 -42.04 40.21
C GLU A 222 16.48 -42.44 40.47
N ALA A 223 15.83 -43.13 39.52
CA ALA A 223 14.48 -43.66 39.67
C ALA A 223 14.37 -44.67 40.84
N LYS A 224 15.38 -45.53 41.03
CA LYS A 224 15.45 -46.45 42.18
C LYS A 224 15.64 -45.71 43.50
N SER A 225 16.43 -44.63 43.55
CA SER A 225 16.52 -43.76 44.72
C SER A 225 15.17 -43.15 45.06
N ARG A 226 14.46 -42.58 44.07
CA ARG A 226 13.11 -42.04 44.25
C ARG A 226 12.09 -43.09 44.69
N THR A 227 12.16 -44.29 44.12
CA THR A 227 11.34 -45.45 44.51
C THR A 227 11.54 -45.78 46.00
N ALA A 228 12.78 -45.81 46.47
CA ALA A 228 13.12 -46.08 47.87
C ALA A 228 12.77 -44.91 48.83
N GLU A 229 12.98 -43.66 48.40
CA GLU A 229 12.66 -42.46 49.17
C GLU A 229 11.15 -42.25 49.37
N LEU A 230 10.34 -42.58 48.35
CA LEU A 230 8.92 -42.22 48.27
C LEU A 230 7.97 -43.42 48.40
N ALA A 231 8.49 -44.65 48.35
CA ALA A 231 7.72 -45.90 48.29
C ALA A 231 6.73 -45.97 47.11
N PHE A 232 7.03 -45.28 46.00
CA PHE A 232 6.22 -45.29 44.77
C PHE A 232 6.79 -46.31 43.77
N PRO A 233 5.96 -47.17 43.14
CA PRO A 233 6.45 -48.24 42.28
C PRO A 233 6.97 -47.75 40.92
N LEU A 234 6.51 -46.60 40.42
CA LEU A 234 6.97 -45.96 39.16
C LEU A 234 6.96 -46.90 37.94
N ASN A 235 5.98 -47.81 37.88
CA ASN A 235 5.90 -48.88 36.89
C ASN A 235 6.05 -48.38 35.43
N GLN A 236 5.38 -47.28 35.08
CA GLN A 236 5.44 -46.72 33.71
C GLN A 236 6.85 -46.22 33.38
N THR A 237 7.52 -45.55 34.33
CA THR A 237 8.91 -45.09 34.16
C THR A 237 9.87 -46.27 33.96
N TYR A 238 9.68 -47.39 34.66
CA TYR A 238 10.48 -48.60 34.45
C TYR A 238 10.16 -49.30 33.13
N GLU A 239 8.89 -49.35 32.71
CA GLU A 239 8.52 -49.83 31.37
C GLU A 239 9.16 -48.99 30.26
N GLU A 240 9.17 -47.67 30.39
CA GLU A 240 9.81 -46.75 29.44
C GLU A 240 11.34 -46.92 29.42
N LEU A 241 11.98 -47.11 30.57
CA LEU A 241 13.42 -47.39 30.65
C LEU A 241 13.80 -48.75 30.03
N GLU A 242 12.95 -49.77 30.15
CA GLU A 242 13.19 -51.08 29.52
C GLU A 242 12.88 -51.05 28.01
N ARG A 243 11.85 -50.32 27.56
CA ARG A 243 11.65 -50.02 26.12
C ARG A 243 12.85 -49.28 25.53
N LEU A 244 13.35 -48.25 26.23
CA LEU A 244 14.53 -47.49 25.85
C LEU A 244 15.80 -48.38 25.81
N ARG A 245 15.93 -49.33 26.73
CA ARG A 245 17.00 -50.35 26.70
C ARG A 245 16.91 -51.24 25.46
N GLN A 246 15.70 -51.65 25.06
CA GLN A 246 15.49 -52.42 23.84
C GLN A 246 15.83 -51.59 22.59
N GLU A 247 15.46 -50.31 22.54
CA GLU A 247 15.81 -49.39 21.45
C GLU A 247 17.31 -49.12 21.35
N LEU A 248 18.00 -48.91 22.49
CA LEU A 248 19.46 -48.79 22.52
C LEU A 248 20.16 -50.09 22.10
N LYS A 249 19.61 -51.25 22.47
CA LYS A 249 20.12 -52.55 21.99
C LYS A 249 19.91 -52.69 20.48
N GLN A 250 18.74 -52.38 19.94
CA GLN A 250 18.47 -52.38 18.50
C GLN A 250 19.43 -51.45 17.75
N ALA A 251 19.69 -50.24 18.28
CA ALA A 251 20.67 -49.32 17.72
C ALA A 251 22.11 -49.88 17.79
N SER A 252 22.47 -50.60 18.86
CA SER A 252 23.77 -51.28 18.97
C SER A 252 23.92 -52.46 17.99
N ASP A 253 22.89 -53.28 17.84
CA ASP A 253 22.88 -54.42 16.92
C ASP A 253 22.92 -53.91 15.46
N ALA A 254 22.21 -52.82 15.16
CA ALA A 254 22.21 -52.13 13.87
C ALA A 254 23.46 -51.25 13.62
N ALA A 255 24.30 -50.96 14.62
CA ALA A 255 25.42 -50.03 14.48
C ALA A 255 26.47 -50.45 13.44
N ARG A 256 26.59 -51.76 13.18
CA ARG A 256 27.51 -52.34 12.21
C ARG A 256 26.92 -52.44 10.78
N PRO A 257 25.68 -52.93 10.58
CA PRO A 257 25.07 -52.98 9.24
C PRO A 257 24.40 -51.67 8.78
N ASP A 258 23.80 -50.87 9.66
CA ASP A 258 23.14 -49.60 9.30
C ASP A 258 23.52 -48.46 10.28
N PRO A 259 24.77 -47.95 10.25
CA PRO A 259 25.21 -46.87 11.14
C PRO A 259 24.34 -45.60 11.04
N VAL A 260 23.78 -45.27 9.88
CA VAL A 260 22.90 -44.10 9.71
C VAL A 260 21.51 -44.35 10.33
N GLY A 261 20.93 -45.52 10.12
CA GLY A 261 19.67 -45.92 10.77
C GLY A 261 19.81 -46.02 12.29
N ALA A 262 20.91 -46.61 12.77
CA ALA A 262 21.23 -46.71 14.18
C ALA A 262 21.48 -45.34 14.84
N GLN A 263 22.13 -44.40 14.15
CA GLN A 263 22.26 -43.01 14.62
C GLN A 263 20.89 -42.32 14.79
N ARG A 264 19.94 -42.55 13.87
CA ARG A 264 18.57 -42.05 14.01
C ARG A 264 17.89 -42.62 15.27
N ILE A 265 17.96 -43.94 15.48
CA ILE A 265 17.39 -44.59 16.67
C ILE A 265 18.05 -44.04 17.94
N ALA A 266 19.39 -43.93 17.97
CA ALA A 266 20.13 -43.36 19.10
C ALA A 266 19.70 -41.92 19.43
N SER A 267 19.47 -41.07 18.43
CA SER A 267 18.98 -39.69 18.64
C SER A 267 17.56 -39.61 19.21
N GLN A 268 16.69 -40.56 18.83
CA GLN A 268 15.33 -40.65 19.37
C GLN A 268 15.35 -41.18 20.82
N ALA A 269 16.21 -42.16 21.07
CA ALA A 269 16.49 -42.69 22.41
C ALA A 269 17.07 -41.60 23.33
N GLU A 270 17.98 -40.76 22.85
CA GLU A 270 18.54 -39.61 23.59
C GLU A 270 17.45 -38.61 24.01
N ALA A 271 16.57 -38.21 23.09
CA ALA A 271 15.47 -37.29 23.40
C ALA A 271 14.49 -37.88 24.44
N ARG A 272 14.18 -39.19 24.35
CA ARG A 272 13.35 -39.90 25.33
C ARG A 272 14.02 -40.00 26.70
N LEU A 273 15.30 -40.36 26.74
CA LEU A 273 16.10 -40.43 27.96
C LEU A 273 16.17 -39.07 28.69
N GLN A 274 16.29 -37.97 27.93
CA GLN A 274 16.23 -36.61 28.46
C GLN A 274 14.82 -36.23 28.94
N SER A 275 13.74 -36.82 28.41
CA SER A 275 12.40 -36.70 29.01
C SER A 275 12.34 -37.44 30.33
N ILE A 276 12.59 -38.76 30.32
CA ILE A 276 12.51 -39.62 31.50
C ILE A 276 13.38 -39.08 32.64
N SER A 277 14.58 -38.55 32.36
CA SER A 277 15.44 -37.93 33.38
C SER A 277 14.85 -36.66 34.00
N ARG A 278 14.12 -35.84 33.24
CA ARG A 278 13.38 -34.68 33.78
C ARG A 278 12.16 -35.15 34.56
N ASP A 279 11.43 -36.14 34.04
CA ASP A 279 10.25 -36.70 34.67
C ASP A 279 10.58 -37.29 36.07
N VAL A 280 11.66 -38.06 36.18
CA VAL A 280 12.17 -38.59 37.47
C VAL A 280 12.56 -37.49 38.47
N LYS A 281 13.03 -36.33 38.00
CA LYS A 281 13.37 -35.17 38.84
C LYS A 281 12.12 -34.42 39.29
N ASP A 282 11.15 -34.26 38.40
CA ASP A 282 9.92 -33.52 38.63
C ASP A 282 8.95 -34.23 39.62
N ILE A 283 9.08 -35.56 39.83
CA ILE A 283 8.31 -36.31 40.85
C ILE A 283 8.34 -35.59 42.21
N GLY A 284 9.51 -35.11 42.64
CA GLY A 284 9.66 -34.43 43.92
C GLY A 284 8.94 -33.07 43.98
N VAL A 285 8.84 -32.38 42.84
CA VAL A 285 8.12 -31.09 42.72
C VAL A 285 6.62 -31.32 42.84
N TYR A 286 6.07 -32.23 42.04
CA TYR A 286 4.64 -32.53 42.04
C TYR A 286 4.16 -33.23 43.32
N LEU A 287 4.99 -34.04 43.97
CA LEU A 287 4.68 -34.56 45.30
C LEU A 287 4.61 -33.46 46.37
N ASN A 288 5.47 -32.44 46.29
CA ASN A 288 5.39 -31.29 47.18
C ASN A 288 4.17 -30.41 46.87
N GLU A 289 3.78 -30.27 45.59
CA GLU A 289 2.51 -29.62 45.22
C GLU A 289 1.29 -30.38 45.78
N TYR A 290 1.28 -31.72 45.69
CA TYR A 290 0.26 -32.57 46.30
C TYR A 290 0.20 -32.40 47.83
N ARG A 291 1.35 -32.41 48.51
CA ARG A 291 1.43 -32.18 49.97
C ARG A 291 0.92 -30.78 50.37
N ALA A 292 1.10 -29.77 49.52
CA ALA A 292 0.59 -28.42 49.74
C ALA A 292 -0.90 -28.24 49.36
N PHE A 293 -1.47 -29.17 48.59
CA PHE A 293 -2.84 -29.07 48.05
C PHE A 293 -3.92 -28.89 49.13
N PRO A 294 -3.96 -29.65 50.25
CA PRO A 294 -4.94 -29.43 51.30
C PRO A 294 -4.93 -27.99 51.87
N GLY A 295 -3.75 -27.39 52.01
CA GLY A 295 -3.60 -25.99 52.42
C GLY A 295 -4.16 -25.01 51.38
N ARG A 296 -3.92 -25.27 50.09
CA ARG A 296 -4.46 -24.46 48.98
C ARG A 296 -5.99 -24.57 48.89
N VAL A 297 -6.55 -25.76 49.05
CA VAL A 297 -8.01 -25.99 49.11
C VAL A 297 -8.62 -25.22 50.28
N ASN A 298 -8.09 -25.40 51.50
CA ASN A 298 -8.60 -24.71 52.68
C ASN A 298 -8.53 -23.19 52.54
N GLN A 299 -7.48 -22.65 51.90
CA GLN A 299 -7.38 -21.23 51.60
C GLN A 299 -8.42 -20.75 50.57
N ALA A 300 -8.69 -21.55 49.53
CA ALA A 300 -9.72 -21.25 48.53
C ALA A 300 -11.13 -21.33 49.14
N GLU A 301 -11.41 -22.37 49.92
CA GLU A 301 -12.68 -22.57 50.64
C GLU A 301 -12.94 -21.44 51.64
N ALA A 302 -11.94 -21.05 52.44
CA ALA A 302 -12.06 -19.91 53.35
C ALA A 302 -12.33 -18.58 52.62
N LYS A 303 -11.74 -18.37 51.44
CA LYS A 303 -12.03 -17.19 50.60
C LYS A 303 -13.45 -17.22 50.03
N VAL A 304 -13.89 -18.36 49.51
CA VAL A 304 -15.27 -18.56 49.00
C VAL A 304 -16.26 -18.32 50.13
N LYS A 305 -16.11 -19.00 51.27
CA LYS A 305 -16.96 -18.83 52.45
C LYS A 305 -17.02 -17.39 52.93
N LYS A 306 -15.87 -16.71 53.06
CA LYS A 306 -15.82 -15.30 53.44
C LYS A 306 -16.60 -14.41 52.47
N LEU A 307 -16.42 -14.59 51.16
CA LEU A 307 -17.17 -13.83 50.15
C LEU A 307 -18.67 -14.12 50.20
N VAL A 308 -19.06 -15.38 50.39
CA VAL A 308 -20.45 -15.82 50.54
C VAL A 308 -21.11 -15.17 51.76
N GLU A 309 -20.41 -15.09 52.90
CA GLU A 309 -20.88 -14.44 54.12
C GLU A 309 -20.94 -12.91 53.97
N GLU A 310 -19.86 -12.27 53.49
CA GLU A 310 -19.81 -10.81 53.26
C GLU A 310 -20.83 -10.32 52.23
N HIS A 311 -21.22 -11.19 51.28
CA HIS A 311 -22.14 -10.87 50.20
C HIS A 311 -23.49 -11.58 50.25
N CYS A 312 -23.80 -12.32 51.31
CA CYS A 312 -25.06 -13.06 51.48
C CYS A 312 -25.42 -13.90 50.24
N LEU A 313 -24.46 -14.64 49.67
CA LEU A 313 -24.66 -15.35 48.41
C LEU A 313 -25.33 -16.72 48.63
N ASN A 314 -26.43 -16.98 47.92
CA ASN A 314 -27.21 -18.23 48.04
C ASN A 314 -26.68 -19.37 47.15
N LEU A 315 -25.72 -19.09 46.25
CA LEU A 315 -25.04 -20.06 45.37
C LEU A 315 -25.97 -20.94 44.51
N LEU A 316 -27.16 -20.44 44.14
CA LEU A 316 -28.17 -21.21 43.40
C LEU A 316 -27.75 -21.57 41.96
N HIS A 317 -26.99 -20.68 41.31
CA HIS A 317 -26.60 -20.81 39.90
C HIS A 317 -25.08 -20.96 39.68
N ILE A 318 -24.28 -20.92 40.76
CA ILE A 318 -22.84 -21.15 40.72
C ILE A 318 -22.45 -22.19 41.76
N ASP A 319 -21.63 -23.17 41.37
CA ASP A 319 -21.15 -24.21 42.27
C ASP A 319 -19.63 -24.12 42.52
N PRO A 320 -19.17 -23.16 43.36
CA PRO A 320 -17.77 -23.07 43.73
C PRO A 320 -17.34 -24.28 44.58
N TYR A 321 -18.24 -24.90 45.34
CA TYR A 321 -17.92 -26.04 46.19
C TYR A 321 -17.75 -27.35 45.39
N GLY A 322 -18.55 -27.56 44.34
CA GLY A 322 -18.36 -28.63 43.35
C GLY A 322 -17.02 -28.49 42.62
N SER A 323 -16.62 -27.27 42.26
CA SER A 323 -15.28 -27.01 41.69
C SER A 323 -14.15 -27.38 42.67
N LEU A 324 -14.31 -27.10 43.97
CA LEU A 324 -13.36 -27.53 45.01
C LEU A 324 -13.40 -29.05 45.25
N ALA A 325 -14.57 -29.68 45.16
CA ALA A 325 -14.73 -31.14 45.30
C ALA A 325 -14.13 -31.90 44.11
N GLU A 326 -14.29 -31.40 42.88
CA GLU A 326 -13.63 -31.96 41.71
C GLU A 326 -12.11 -31.76 41.77
N ALA A 327 -11.64 -30.59 42.22
CA ALA A 327 -10.21 -30.38 42.46
C ALA A 327 -9.64 -31.40 43.47
N ARG A 328 -10.40 -31.77 44.52
CA ARG A 328 -10.03 -32.85 45.46
C ARG A 328 -9.94 -34.20 44.74
N ARG A 329 -10.98 -34.59 43.97
CA ARG A 329 -10.98 -35.84 43.19
C ARG A 329 -9.77 -35.93 42.26
N LEU A 330 -9.53 -34.90 41.46
CA LEU A 330 -8.41 -34.85 40.53
C LEU A 330 -7.05 -34.82 41.25
N SER A 331 -6.96 -34.33 42.49
CA SER A 331 -5.71 -34.40 43.26
C SER A 331 -5.34 -35.84 43.68
N GLU A 332 -6.33 -36.69 43.94
CA GLU A 332 -6.10 -38.12 44.20
C GLU A 332 -5.74 -38.87 42.91
N ASP A 333 -6.42 -38.57 41.79
CA ASP A 333 -6.05 -39.07 40.46
C ASP A 333 -4.59 -38.68 40.10
N MET A 334 -4.18 -37.46 40.46
CA MET A 334 -2.78 -36.99 40.32
C MET A 334 -1.79 -37.77 41.19
N LEU A 335 -2.18 -38.17 42.41
CA LEU A 335 -1.36 -39.01 43.28
C LEU A 335 -1.19 -40.42 42.71
N GLU A 336 -2.25 -41.03 42.16
CA GLU A 336 -2.14 -42.34 41.50
C GLU A 336 -1.26 -42.28 40.24
N ASN A 337 -1.38 -41.21 39.44
CA ASN A 337 -0.49 -40.99 38.30
C ASN A 337 0.97 -40.75 38.72
N LEU A 338 1.20 -40.08 39.86
CA LEU A 338 2.54 -39.96 40.47
C LEU A 338 3.11 -41.30 40.92
N LYS A 339 2.31 -42.16 41.57
CA LYS A 339 2.72 -43.53 41.96
C LYS A 339 3.06 -44.38 40.75
N ALA A 340 2.30 -44.24 39.66
CA ALA A 340 2.52 -44.96 38.41
C ALA A 340 3.75 -44.46 37.62
N GLY A 341 4.16 -43.21 37.82
CA GLY A 341 5.25 -42.55 37.07
C GLY A 341 4.81 -41.80 35.81
N SER A 342 3.52 -41.45 35.68
CA SER A 342 2.93 -40.85 34.48
C SER A 342 3.00 -39.32 34.49
N LEU A 343 4.21 -38.75 34.41
CA LEU A 343 4.42 -37.31 34.68
C LEU A 343 3.70 -36.36 33.71
N GLU A 344 3.47 -36.75 32.45
CA GLU A 344 2.63 -35.97 31.53
C GLU A 344 1.19 -35.85 32.03
N GLN A 345 0.60 -36.95 32.52
CA GLN A 345 -0.75 -36.91 33.09
C GLN A 345 -0.76 -36.07 34.37
N VAL A 346 0.25 -36.22 35.25
CA VAL A 346 0.42 -35.40 36.45
C VAL A 346 0.48 -33.90 36.11
N ARG A 347 1.27 -33.49 35.11
CA ARG A 347 1.35 -32.10 34.62
C ARG A 347 -0.02 -31.56 34.21
N THR A 348 -0.79 -32.33 33.43
CA THR A 348 -2.14 -31.91 33.01
C THR A 348 -3.13 -31.83 34.17
N THR A 349 -3.12 -32.80 35.08
CA THR A 349 -4.02 -32.83 36.24
C THR A 349 -3.68 -31.71 37.24
N ALA A 350 -2.41 -31.44 37.52
CA ALA A 350 -1.97 -30.33 38.38
C ALA A 350 -2.43 -28.96 37.86
N ALA A 351 -2.36 -28.77 36.54
CA ALA A 351 -2.86 -27.56 35.88
C ALA A 351 -4.39 -27.43 35.99
N GLN A 352 -5.14 -28.52 35.78
CA GLN A 352 -6.61 -28.55 35.94
C GLN A 352 -7.04 -28.28 37.39
N VAL A 353 -6.41 -28.95 38.36
CA VAL A 353 -6.63 -28.72 39.80
C VAL A 353 -6.38 -27.25 40.16
N SER A 354 -5.28 -26.67 39.69
CA SER A 354 -4.95 -25.26 39.91
C SER A 354 -5.98 -24.31 39.27
N ALA A 355 -6.50 -24.65 38.09
CA ALA A 355 -7.54 -23.89 37.42
C ALA A 355 -8.89 -23.95 38.15
N LEU A 356 -9.30 -25.13 38.66
CA LEU A 356 -10.54 -25.30 39.43
C LEU A 356 -10.51 -24.53 40.76
N LEU A 357 -9.41 -24.60 41.50
CA LEU A 357 -9.24 -23.81 42.74
C LEU A 357 -9.35 -22.31 42.48
N LYS A 358 -8.79 -21.84 41.36
CA LYS A 358 -8.86 -20.44 40.94
C LYS A 358 -10.29 -20.06 40.52
N ALA A 359 -10.93 -20.88 39.68
CA ALA A 359 -12.28 -20.66 39.18
C ALA A 359 -13.32 -20.57 40.32
N ALA A 360 -13.25 -21.44 41.32
CA ALA A 360 -14.13 -21.39 42.50
C ALA A 360 -14.12 -20.01 43.19
N VAL A 361 -12.91 -19.44 43.38
CA VAL A 361 -12.74 -18.11 43.97
C VAL A 361 -13.21 -17.01 43.01
N GLU A 362 -12.82 -17.07 41.73
CA GLU A 362 -13.16 -16.03 40.74
C GLU A 362 -14.67 -15.95 40.42
N MET A 363 -15.37 -17.09 40.35
CA MET A 363 -16.84 -17.12 40.19
C MET A 363 -17.54 -16.42 41.36
N THR A 364 -17.11 -16.74 42.60
CA THR A 364 -17.66 -16.14 43.82
C THR A 364 -17.36 -14.63 43.89
N GLN A 365 -16.14 -14.21 43.51
CA GLN A 365 -15.76 -12.80 43.42
C GLN A 365 -16.57 -12.03 42.37
N ARG A 366 -16.85 -12.65 41.22
CA ARG A 366 -17.66 -12.06 40.15
C ARG A 366 -19.10 -11.84 40.61
N HIS A 367 -19.73 -12.82 41.24
CA HIS A 367 -21.08 -12.70 41.82
C HIS A 367 -21.15 -11.62 42.90
N ALA A 368 -20.16 -11.56 43.79
CA ALA A 368 -20.03 -10.49 44.78
C ALA A 368 -19.90 -9.09 44.16
N ALA A 369 -19.20 -8.97 43.02
CA ALA A 369 -19.09 -7.72 42.27
C ALA A 369 -20.41 -7.35 41.58
N PHE A 370 -21.09 -8.30 40.93
CA PHE A 370 -22.36 -8.08 40.26
C PHE A 370 -23.49 -7.72 41.25
N ARG A 371 -23.54 -8.32 42.44
CA ARG A 371 -24.43 -7.88 43.53
C ARG A 371 -24.26 -6.41 43.88
N ARG A 372 -23.03 -5.88 43.86
CA ARG A 372 -22.74 -4.45 44.11
C ARG A 372 -23.02 -3.53 42.90
N GLN A 373 -22.92 -4.05 41.68
CA GLN A 373 -22.96 -3.24 40.46
C GLN A 373 -24.35 -3.22 39.81
N ASN A 374 -25.03 -4.37 39.70
CA ASN A 374 -26.31 -4.48 39.04
C ASN A 374 -27.37 -3.50 39.58
N PRO A 375 -27.50 -3.24 40.91
CA PRO A 375 -28.43 -2.22 41.41
C PRO A 375 -28.14 -0.80 40.90
N LYS A 376 -26.86 -0.44 40.70
CA LYS A 376 -26.45 0.87 40.16
C LYS A 376 -26.77 0.96 38.67
N ASP A 377 -26.53 -0.11 37.93
CA ASP A 377 -26.78 -0.15 36.49
C ASP A 377 -28.29 -0.24 36.19
N ILE A 378 -29.10 -0.88 37.07
CA ILE A 378 -30.57 -0.79 37.06
C ILE A 378 -31.03 0.67 37.22
N GLN A 379 -30.49 1.41 38.20
CA GLN A 379 -30.81 2.84 38.39
C GLN A 379 -30.39 3.68 37.16
N LEU A 380 -29.24 3.37 36.55
CA LEU A 380 -28.78 4.05 35.34
C LEU A 380 -29.70 3.76 34.13
N VAL A 381 -30.14 2.51 33.96
CA VAL A 381 -31.13 2.13 32.94
C VAL A 381 -32.47 2.83 33.18
N GLN A 382 -32.97 2.87 34.42
CA GLN A 382 -34.19 3.60 34.78
C GLN A 382 -34.10 5.09 34.44
N LYS A 383 -32.97 5.72 34.79
CA LYS A 383 -32.69 7.13 34.46
C LYS A 383 -32.68 7.36 32.94
N LYS A 384 -31.91 6.55 32.19
CA LYS A 384 -31.81 6.68 30.72
C LYS A 384 -33.15 6.43 30.01
N LEU A 385 -33.97 5.50 30.50
CA LEU A 385 -35.34 5.30 30.00
C LEU A 385 -36.23 6.52 30.21
N TRP A 386 -36.14 7.18 31.37
CA TRP A 386 -36.86 8.42 31.64
C TRP A 386 -36.36 9.58 30.76
N GLU A 387 -35.04 9.73 30.60
CA GLU A 387 -34.41 10.72 29.71
C GLU A 387 -34.80 10.50 28.24
N TYR A 388 -34.83 9.24 27.78
CA TYR A 388 -35.30 8.85 26.45
C TYR A 388 -36.76 9.25 26.24
N ARG A 389 -37.69 8.85 27.14
CA ARG A 389 -39.12 9.22 27.07
C ARG A 389 -39.34 10.73 27.01
N THR A 390 -38.56 11.49 27.77
CA THR A 390 -38.66 12.96 27.83
C THR A 390 -38.19 13.58 26.51
N THR A 391 -37.08 13.09 25.97
CA THR A 391 -36.55 13.51 24.66
C THR A 391 -37.47 13.08 23.51
N ASP A 392 -38.11 11.91 23.64
CA ASP A 392 -39.02 11.35 22.66
C ASP A 392 -40.30 12.17 22.55
N ALA A 393 -40.92 12.50 23.68
CA ALA A 393 -42.09 13.38 23.74
C ALA A 393 -41.82 14.78 23.13
N ALA A 394 -40.59 15.29 23.28
CA ALA A 394 -40.16 16.55 22.65
C ALA A 394 -39.88 16.42 21.14
N LEU A 395 -39.43 15.24 20.69
CA LEU A 395 -39.10 14.96 19.28
C LEU A 395 -40.33 14.58 18.44
N ALA A 396 -41.31 13.91 19.04
CA ALA A 396 -42.55 13.47 18.40
C ALA A 396 -43.28 14.56 17.58
N PRO A 397 -43.52 15.80 18.08
CA PRO A 397 -44.17 16.85 17.28
C PRO A 397 -43.31 17.31 16.11
N ALA A 398 -41.97 17.31 16.23
CA ALA A 398 -41.07 17.66 15.14
C ALA A 398 -41.06 16.58 14.04
N LEU A 399 -41.08 15.30 14.41
CA LEU A 399 -41.23 14.18 13.47
C LEU A 399 -42.61 14.21 12.78
N ALA A 400 -43.69 14.50 13.52
CA ALA A 400 -45.03 14.65 12.94
C ALA A 400 -45.10 15.81 11.92
N ARG A 401 -44.54 16.98 12.27
CA ARG A 401 -44.38 18.12 11.35
C ARG A 401 -43.59 17.73 10.10
N THR A 402 -42.46 17.05 10.27
CA THR A 402 -41.59 16.62 9.16
C THR A 402 -42.33 15.72 8.18
N ARG A 403 -43.14 14.79 8.69
CA ARG A 403 -43.96 13.87 7.88
C ARG A 403 -45.13 14.55 7.16
N GLN A 404 -45.61 15.70 7.66
CA GLN A 404 -46.63 16.52 7.00
C GLN A 404 -46.01 17.45 5.96
N CYS A 405 -44.87 18.06 6.27
CA CYS A 405 -44.22 19.05 5.43
C CYS A 405 -43.43 18.45 4.27
N TYR A 406 -42.72 17.33 4.45
CA TYR A 406 -41.76 16.80 3.47
C TYR A 406 -42.19 15.47 2.85
N ALA A 407 -41.77 15.22 1.61
CA ALA A 407 -42.03 13.96 0.92
C ALA A 407 -41.32 12.76 1.59
N PRO A 408 -41.88 11.54 1.53
CA PRO A 408 -41.34 10.36 2.21
C PRO A 408 -39.86 10.06 1.91
N GLU A 409 -39.43 10.35 0.67
CA GLU A 409 -38.05 10.27 0.17
C GLU A 409 -37.00 10.91 1.10
N HIS A 410 -37.40 11.89 1.91
CA HIS A 410 -36.51 12.65 2.80
C HIS A 410 -36.46 12.15 4.25
N TRP A 411 -37.38 11.29 4.68
CA TRP A 411 -37.52 10.90 6.10
C TRP A 411 -37.89 9.44 6.36
N GLN A 412 -38.30 8.66 5.36
CA GLN A 412 -38.80 7.30 5.54
C GLN A 412 -37.77 6.37 6.20
N ASP A 413 -36.55 6.27 5.65
CA ASP A 413 -35.47 5.42 6.17
C ASP A 413 -35.13 5.75 7.64
N MET A 414 -35.12 7.04 7.98
CA MET A 414 -34.88 7.53 9.33
C MET A 414 -36.02 7.12 10.27
N TRP A 415 -37.26 7.23 9.81
CA TRP A 415 -38.45 6.87 10.57
C TRP A 415 -38.53 5.36 10.85
N GLU A 416 -38.22 4.52 9.86
CA GLU A 416 -38.23 3.05 10.02
C GLU A 416 -37.19 2.59 11.06
N ARG A 417 -35.99 3.19 11.07
CA ARG A 417 -34.95 2.96 12.09
C ARG A 417 -35.40 3.43 13.47
N TYR A 418 -35.95 4.64 13.56
CA TYR A 418 -36.46 5.21 14.81
C TYR A 418 -37.59 4.36 15.43
N VAL A 419 -38.57 3.90 14.64
CA VAL A 419 -39.65 3.01 15.09
C VAL A 419 -39.10 1.65 15.56
N THR A 420 -38.09 1.12 14.87
CA THR A 420 -37.42 -0.12 15.28
C THR A 420 -36.77 0.00 16.66
N ILE A 421 -36.12 1.14 16.91
CA ILE A 421 -35.45 1.47 18.17
C ILE A 421 -36.46 1.75 19.30
N ASP A 422 -37.51 2.54 19.06
CA ASP A 422 -38.60 2.80 20.01
C ASP A 422 -39.25 1.48 20.50
N ARG A 423 -39.52 0.55 19.58
CA ARG A 423 -40.01 -0.79 19.93
C ARG A 423 -39.02 -1.54 20.84
N HIS A 424 -37.71 -1.45 20.60
CA HIS A 424 -36.72 -2.06 21.48
C HIS A 424 -36.67 -1.38 22.85
N VAL A 425 -36.81 -0.05 22.93
CA VAL A 425 -36.91 0.65 24.21
C VAL A 425 -38.14 0.19 25.01
N LYS A 426 -39.31 0.09 24.37
CA LYS A 426 -40.53 -0.45 25.00
C LYS A 426 -40.37 -1.90 25.47
N GLN A 427 -39.63 -2.73 24.74
CA GLN A 427 -39.28 -4.09 25.19
C GLN A 427 -38.36 -4.07 26.43
N MET A 428 -37.36 -3.19 26.47
CA MET A 428 -36.48 -3.03 27.64
C MET A 428 -37.26 -2.60 28.90
N GLU A 429 -38.23 -1.70 28.76
CA GLU A 429 -39.12 -1.28 29.86
C GLU A 429 -39.93 -2.45 30.44
N GLN A 430 -40.40 -3.37 29.60
CA GLN A 430 -41.13 -4.57 30.00
C GLN A 430 -40.22 -5.63 30.64
N GLN A 431 -38.95 -5.70 30.23
CA GLN A 431 -37.96 -6.65 30.74
C GLN A 431 -37.29 -6.18 32.03
N LEU A 432 -37.20 -4.88 32.28
CA LEU A 432 -36.50 -4.32 33.44
C LEU A 432 -36.99 -4.82 34.81
N PRO A 433 -38.30 -5.03 35.07
CA PRO A 433 -38.77 -5.64 36.31
C PRO A 433 -38.26 -7.07 36.51
N GLU A 434 -38.13 -7.84 35.43
CA GLU A 434 -37.59 -9.21 35.45
C GLU A 434 -36.07 -9.22 35.69
N VAL A 435 -35.34 -8.29 35.07
CA VAL A 435 -33.89 -8.08 35.31
C VAL A 435 -33.65 -7.66 36.77
N LYS A 436 -34.52 -6.81 37.33
CA LYS A 436 -34.48 -6.48 38.76
C LYS A 436 -34.71 -7.72 39.62
N ARG A 437 -35.77 -8.49 39.37
CA ARG A 437 -36.08 -9.74 40.10
C ARG A 437 -34.91 -10.70 40.12
N ARG A 438 -34.24 -10.91 38.99
CA ARG A 438 -33.03 -11.75 38.88
C ARG A 438 -31.85 -11.22 39.69
N SER A 439 -31.72 -9.90 39.81
CA SER A 439 -30.68 -9.25 40.60
C SER A 439 -31.03 -9.03 42.08
N ASP A 440 -32.24 -9.39 42.52
CA ASP A 440 -32.66 -9.26 43.92
C ASP A 440 -32.05 -10.41 44.77
N ASP A 441 -31.82 -10.14 46.06
CA ASP A 441 -31.14 -11.04 47.01
C ASP A 441 -31.82 -12.42 47.19
N GLU A 442 -33.07 -12.59 46.76
CA GLU A 442 -33.79 -13.87 46.77
C GLU A 442 -33.40 -14.79 45.60
N HIS A 443 -33.30 -14.25 44.38
CA HIS A 443 -33.09 -15.05 43.16
C HIS A 443 -31.60 -15.15 42.78
N GLN A 444 -30.84 -14.07 42.93
CA GLN A 444 -29.37 -14.03 42.75
C GLN A 444 -28.84 -14.57 41.40
N ASP A 445 -29.62 -14.45 40.33
CA ASP A 445 -29.20 -14.72 38.95
C ASP A 445 -28.42 -13.52 38.38
N TYR A 446 -27.30 -13.21 39.05
CA TYR A 446 -26.52 -11.99 38.83
C TYR A 446 -25.83 -11.94 37.46
N ASP A 447 -25.40 -13.08 36.91
CA ASP A 447 -24.77 -13.17 35.59
C ASP A 447 -25.79 -12.86 34.48
N THR A 448 -26.99 -13.46 34.52
CA THR A 448 -28.01 -13.20 33.51
C THR A 448 -28.56 -11.78 33.63
N ALA A 449 -28.72 -11.27 34.85
CA ALA A 449 -29.07 -9.86 35.08
C ALA A 449 -27.97 -8.92 34.55
N ARG A 450 -26.69 -9.25 34.74
CA ARG A 450 -25.55 -8.47 34.21
C ARG A 450 -25.62 -8.35 32.68
N HIS A 451 -25.73 -9.48 31.98
CA HIS A 451 -25.79 -9.50 30.53
C HIS A 451 -26.99 -8.71 29.99
N ALA A 452 -28.16 -8.85 30.60
CA ALA A 452 -29.33 -8.07 30.22
C ALA A 452 -29.14 -6.55 30.45
N LEU A 453 -28.47 -6.14 31.54
CA LEU A 453 -28.17 -4.73 31.81
C LEU A 453 -27.16 -4.14 30.82
N ASP A 454 -26.11 -4.89 30.46
CA ASP A 454 -25.12 -4.46 29.47
C ASP A 454 -25.77 -4.28 28.08
N ASP A 455 -26.62 -5.23 27.66
CA ASP A 455 -27.41 -5.14 26.43
C ASP A 455 -28.38 -3.95 26.46
N MET A 456 -29.07 -3.72 27.58
CA MET A 456 -29.98 -2.58 27.74
C MET A 456 -29.23 -1.25 27.65
N LEU A 457 -28.08 -1.12 28.32
CA LEU A 457 -27.25 0.09 28.28
C LEU A 457 -26.66 0.34 26.89
N ALA A 458 -26.31 -0.70 26.13
CA ALA A 458 -25.87 -0.57 24.75
C ALA A 458 -27.00 -0.04 23.84
N ARG A 459 -28.18 -0.67 23.89
CA ARG A 459 -29.37 -0.26 23.11
C ARG A 459 -29.86 1.15 23.46
N LEU A 460 -29.74 1.57 24.71
CA LEU A 460 -30.08 2.95 25.11
C LEU A 460 -29.12 4.00 24.53
N ARG A 461 -27.82 3.68 24.35
CA ARG A 461 -26.88 4.58 23.66
C ARG A 461 -27.24 4.70 22.17
N GLU A 462 -27.56 3.59 21.51
CA GLU A 462 -28.06 3.57 20.13
C GLU A 462 -29.35 4.40 19.99
N ALA A 463 -30.25 4.29 20.96
CA ALA A 463 -31.49 5.05 20.99
C ALA A 463 -31.28 6.57 21.15
N GLU A 464 -30.37 6.99 22.04
CA GLU A 464 -29.95 8.39 22.19
C GLU A 464 -29.28 8.94 20.93
N GLU A 465 -28.45 8.14 20.26
CA GLU A 465 -27.81 8.52 19.00
C GLU A 465 -28.85 8.67 17.88
N MET A 466 -29.81 7.75 17.76
CA MET A 466 -30.91 7.87 16.80
C MET A 466 -31.77 9.12 17.06
N GLN A 467 -32.08 9.46 18.30
CA GLN A 467 -32.81 10.70 18.62
C GLN A 467 -32.01 11.96 18.21
N ARG A 468 -30.68 11.98 18.38
CA ARG A 468 -29.82 13.06 17.88
C ARG A 468 -29.80 13.12 16.35
N ASN A 469 -29.67 11.97 15.69
CA ASN A 469 -29.67 11.87 14.22
C ASN A 469 -31.01 12.34 13.64
N CYS A 470 -32.14 11.94 14.23
CA CYS A 470 -33.46 12.45 13.88
C CYS A 470 -33.54 13.97 13.99
N ARG A 471 -33.09 14.55 15.11
CA ARG A 471 -33.09 16.01 15.30
C ARG A 471 -32.25 16.73 14.24
N SER A 472 -31.02 16.25 14.01
CA SER A 472 -30.13 16.87 13.02
C SER A 472 -30.68 16.76 11.60
N ALA A 473 -31.30 15.63 11.23
CA ALA A 473 -31.94 15.46 9.93
C ALA A 473 -33.10 16.44 9.74
N ILE A 474 -33.96 16.61 10.75
CA ILE A 474 -35.06 17.61 10.72
C ILE A 474 -34.49 19.02 10.55
N GLU A 475 -33.46 19.39 11.32
CA GLU A 475 -32.77 20.68 11.22
C GLU A 475 -32.08 20.89 9.85
N GLN A 476 -31.64 19.82 9.19
CA GLN A 476 -31.07 19.88 7.83
C GLN A 476 -32.16 20.09 6.78
N LEU A 477 -33.32 19.43 6.91
CA LEU A 477 -34.47 19.62 6.02
C LEU A 477 -35.04 21.06 6.14
N ASP A 478 -35.25 21.53 7.38
CA ASP A 478 -35.75 22.89 7.64
C ASP A 478 -34.76 23.97 7.15
N ARG A 479 -33.44 23.78 7.32
CA ARG A 479 -32.42 24.66 6.73
C ARG A 479 -32.36 24.59 5.21
N GLY A 480 -32.47 23.40 4.62
CA GLY A 480 -32.50 23.21 3.17
C GLY A 480 -33.68 23.93 2.52
N TYR A 481 -34.87 23.77 3.10
CA TYR A 481 -36.08 24.49 2.69
C TYR A 481 -35.91 26.02 2.80
N GLY A 482 -35.41 26.52 3.95
CA GLY A 482 -35.14 27.95 4.16
C GLY A 482 -34.14 28.53 3.15
N SER A 483 -33.08 27.78 2.84
CA SER A 483 -32.07 28.17 1.84
C SER A 483 -32.66 28.26 0.43
N LEU A 484 -33.47 27.28 0.01
CA LEU A 484 -34.14 27.29 -1.29
C LEU A 484 -35.12 28.46 -1.43
N LYS A 485 -35.88 28.77 -0.37
CA LYS A 485 -36.77 29.92 -0.33
C LYS A 485 -35.99 31.24 -0.44
N SER A 486 -34.92 31.41 0.32
CA SER A 486 -34.09 32.62 0.26
C SER A 486 -33.44 32.81 -1.13
N ARG A 487 -32.97 31.73 -1.77
CA ARG A 487 -32.45 31.79 -3.15
C ARG A 487 -33.52 32.18 -4.18
N GLN A 488 -34.77 31.72 -4.03
CA GLN A 488 -35.89 32.16 -4.86
C GLN A 488 -36.14 33.68 -4.70
N GLU A 489 -36.20 34.15 -3.46
CA GLU A 489 -36.41 35.58 -3.13
C GLU A 489 -35.25 36.46 -3.69
N GLN A 490 -34.00 35.98 -3.60
CA GLN A 490 -32.82 36.64 -4.19
C GLN A 490 -32.88 36.69 -5.72
N ALA A 491 -33.23 35.57 -6.39
CA ALA A 491 -33.36 35.54 -7.85
C ALA A 491 -34.45 36.51 -8.35
N TRP A 492 -35.55 36.64 -7.61
CA TRP A 492 -36.59 37.63 -7.90
C TRP A 492 -36.15 39.07 -7.70
N SER A 493 -35.42 39.36 -6.61
CA SER A 493 -34.84 40.68 -6.37
C SER A 493 -33.86 41.08 -7.49
N ALA A 494 -33.04 40.13 -7.96
CA ALA A 494 -32.12 40.35 -9.08
C ALA A 494 -32.85 40.64 -10.41
N LEU A 495 -33.95 39.93 -10.70
CA LEU A 495 -34.79 40.20 -11.87
C LEU A 495 -35.44 41.59 -11.81
N ASP A 496 -36.07 41.95 -10.69
CA ASP A 496 -36.70 43.27 -10.50
C ASP A 496 -35.68 44.41 -10.58
N ALA A 497 -34.48 44.24 -10.00
CA ALA A 497 -33.38 45.19 -10.14
C ALA A 497 -32.94 45.35 -11.61
N ALA A 498 -32.82 44.25 -12.37
CA ALA A 498 -32.48 44.29 -13.79
C ALA A 498 -33.56 45.00 -14.63
N VAL A 499 -34.86 44.75 -14.36
CA VAL A 499 -35.97 45.47 -15.00
C VAL A 499 -35.95 46.96 -14.68
N LYS A 500 -35.70 47.33 -13.42
CA LYS A 500 -35.54 48.73 -13.01
C LYS A 500 -34.40 49.42 -13.76
N LEU A 501 -33.25 48.75 -13.95
CA LEU A 501 -32.13 49.28 -14.74
C LEU A 501 -32.50 49.48 -16.22
N VAL A 502 -33.24 48.54 -16.84
CA VAL A 502 -33.76 48.67 -18.21
C VAL A 502 -34.64 49.91 -18.33
N ASN A 503 -35.61 50.06 -17.44
CA ASN A 503 -36.58 51.15 -17.47
C ASN A 503 -35.92 52.52 -17.21
N GLN A 504 -35.12 52.64 -16.15
CA GLN A 504 -34.42 53.88 -15.79
C GLN A 504 -33.49 54.37 -16.89
N ASN A 505 -32.77 53.45 -17.55
CA ASN A 505 -31.82 53.81 -18.61
C ASN A 505 -32.46 53.77 -20.01
N SER A 506 -33.76 53.47 -20.13
CA SER A 506 -34.47 53.29 -21.40
C SER A 506 -33.69 52.40 -22.38
N LEU A 507 -33.21 51.25 -21.90
CA LEU A 507 -32.44 50.31 -22.71
C LEU A 507 -33.35 49.66 -23.75
N ARG A 508 -32.90 49.61 -25.00
CA ARG A 508 -33.61 48.93 -26.08
C ARG A 508 -32.88 47.66 -26.49
N PHE A 509 -33.66 46.61 -26.72
CA PHE A 509 -33.20 45.31 -27.17
C PHE A 509 -33.52 45.12 -28.66
N LEU A 510 -32.70 44.35 -29.36
CA LEU A 510 -32.87 44.08 -30.80
C LEU A 510 -34.16 43.30 -31.10
N VAL A 511 -34.62 42.49 -30.15
CA VAL A 511 -35.95 41.87 -30.14
C VAL A 511 -36.80 42.70 -29.19
N ALA A 512 -37.83 43.36 -29.72
CA ALA A 512 -38.66 44.33 -28.98
C ALA A 512 -39.25 43.72 -27.69
N ASP A 513 -39.67 42.45 -27.77
CA ASP A 513 -40.37 41.74 -26.69
C ASP A 513 -39.42 40.94 -25.78
N GLN A 514 -38.09 41.13 -25.86
CA GLN A 514 -37.12 40.30 -25.13
C GLN A 514 -37.30 40.38 -23.60
N VAL A 515 -37.63 41.56 -23.09
CA VAL A 515 -37.87 41.77 -21.65
C VAL A 515 -39.15 41.06 -21.21
N ASP A 516 -40.24 41.23 -21.95
CA ASP A 516 -41.54 40.63 -21.66
C ASP A 516 -41.50 39.10 -21.78
N MET A 517 -40.74 38.56 -22.74
CA MET A 517 -40.46 37.13 -22.86
C MET A 517 -39.71 36.55 -21.64
N VAL A 518 -38.69 37.25 -21.15
CA VAL A 518 -37.93 36.82 -19.97
C VAL A 518 -38.81 36.89 -18.72
N LEU A 519 -39.61 37.96 -18.57
CA LEU A 519 -40.54 38.11 -17.46
C LEU A 519 -41.63 37.05 -17.47
N ALA A 520 -42.31 36.82 -18.58
CA ALA A 520 -43.31 35.76 -18.70
C ALA A 520 -42.73 34.36 -18.38
N ARG A 521 -41.47 34.12 -18.75
CA ARG A 521 -40.76 32.87 -18.41
C ARG A 521 -40.43 32.79 -16.91
N ALA A 522 -39.97 33.89 -16.30
CA ALA A 522 -39.69 33.95 -14.87
C ALA A 522 -40.98 33.79 -14.04
N ASP A 523 -42.07 34.47 -14.42
CA ASP A 523 -43.39 34.33 -13.81
C ASP A 523 -43.90 32.89 -13.92
N SER A 524 -43.76 32.23 -15.07
CA SER A 524 -44.13 30.81 -15.21
C SER A 524 -43.34 29.92 -14.25
N LEU A 525 -42.01 30.06 -14.20
CA LEU A 525 -41.15 29.30 -13.28
C LEU A 525 -41.49 29.58 -11.81
N ASN A 526 -41.81 30.82 -11.47
CA ASN A 526 -42.18 31.20 -10.11
C ASN A 526 -43.57 30.72 -9.71
N ASN A 527 -44.53 30.73 -10.62
CA ASN A 527 -45.85 30.16 -10.39
C ASN A 527 -45.76 28.63 -10.18
N GLU A 528 -44.93 27.93 -10.97
CA GLU A 528 -44.60 26.52 -10.73
C GLU A 528 -43.89 26.29 -9.38
N LEU A 529 -42.93 27.15 -9.02
CA LEU A 529 -42.24 27.10 -7.74
C LEU A 529 -43.20 27.32 -6.57
N ASN A 530 -44.04 28.35 -6.62
CA ASN A 530 -45.00 28.68 -5.58
C ASN A 530 -46.03 27.54 -5.40
N GLN A 531 -46.52 26.94 -6.49
CA GLN A 531 -47.37 25.75 -6.41
C GLN A 531 -46.69 24.56 -5.71
N ARG A 532 -45.36 24.47 -5.75
CA ARG A 532 -44.57 23.38 -5.12
C ARG A 532 -44.02 23.72 -3.73
N LEU A 533 -43.89 25.01 -3.41
CA LEU A 533 -43.40 25.53 -2.14
C LEU A 533 -44.51 25.78 -1.12
N PHE A 534 -45.73 26.07 -1.56
CA PHE A 534 -46.87 26.34 -0.68
C PHE A 534 -47.84 25.17 -0.53
N VAL A 535 -47.60 24.04 -1.22
CA VAL A 535 -48.41 22.82 -1.12
C VAL A 535 -47.55 21.66 -0.61
N PRO A 536 -47.65 21.29 0.68
CA PRO A 536 -47.03 20.06 1.19
C PRO A 536 -47.60 18.80 0.50
N PRO A 537 -46.82 17.71 0.35
CA PRO A 537 -45.46 17.54 0.87
C PRO A 537 -44.36 18.04 -0.08
N TYR A 538 -43.43 18.84 0.45
CA TYR A 538 -42.30 19.42 -0.25
C TYR A 538 -41.31 18.34 -0.73
N ARG A 539 -40.96 18.40 -2.02
CA ARG A 539 -39.90 17.59 -2.64
C ARG A 539 -38.69 18.48 -2.89
N LEU A 540 -37.75 18.51 -1.94
CA LEU A 540 -36.68 19.50 -1.92
C LEU A 540 -35.82 19.48 -3.20
N GLY A 541 -35.46 18.31 -3.71
CA GLY A 541 -34.69 18.20 -4.97
C GLY A 541 -35.45 18.70 -6.21
N ALA A 542 -36.79 18.61 -6.23
CA ALA A 542 -37.61 19.13 -7.33
C ALA A 542 -37.84 20.64 -7.23
N ILE A 543 -37.79 21.20 -6.02
CA ILE A 543 -37.79 22.64 -5.76
C ILE A 543 -36.43 23.22 -6.16
N GLU A 544 -35.33 22.59 -5.73
CA GLU A 544 -33.95 23.01 -6.03
C GLU A 544 -33.69 23.14 -7.54
N GLN A 545 -34.08 22.14 -8.34
CA GLN A 545 -33.94 22.18 -9.80
C GLN A 545 -34.64 23.38 -10.43
N HIS A 546 -35.77 23.83 -9.88
CA HIS A 546 -36.51 24.98 -10.40
C HIS A 546 -35.98 26.31 -9.85
N VAL A 547 -35.53 26.36 -8.60
CA VAL A 547 -34.84 27.53 -8.03
C VAL A 547 -33.56 27.82 -8.81
N VAL A 548 -32.75 26.80 -9.10
CA VAL A 548 -31.53 26.94 -9.94
C VAL A 548 -31.88 27.52 -11.32
N ARG A 549 -32.89 26.97 -12.02
CA ARG A 549 -33.34 27.51 -13.32
C ARG A 549 -33.79 28.97 -13.27
N LEU A 550 -34.45 29.39 -12.19
CA LEU A 550 -34.86 30.78 -11.98
C LEU A 550 -33.65 31.68 -11.69
N THR A 551 -32.71 31.22 -10.86
CA THR A 551 -31.45 31.93 -10.56
C THR A 551 -30.59 32.08 -11.82
N ASP A 552 -30.47 31.04 -12.64
CA ASP A 552 -29.73 31.09 -13.91
C ASP A 552 -30.36 32.09 -14.88
N LEU A 553 -31.70 32.07 -15.04
CA LEU A 553 -32.44 33.04 -15.86
C LEU A 553 -32.27 34.48 -15.35
N ALA A 554 -32.30 34.69 -14.03
CA ALA A 554 -32.08 35.98 -13.40
C ALA A 554 -30.67 36.52 -13.68
N ASN A 555 -29.65 35.68 -13.53
CA ASN A 555 -28.26 36.03 -13.76
C ASN A 555 -27.95 36.28 -15.24
N GLU A 556 -28.48 35.45 -16.15
CA GLU A 556 -28.36 35.63 -17.61
C GLU A 556 -28.98 36.96 -18.04
N PHE A 557 -30.18 37.28 -17.54
CA PHE A 557 -30.85 38.53 -17.84
C PHE A 557 -30.12 39.74 -17.25
N ALA A 558 -29.73 39.71 -15.97
CA ALA A 558 -28.97 40.79 -15.33
C ALA A 558 -27.62 41.03 -16.03
N GLY A 559 -26.91 39.98 -16.42
CA GLY A 559 -25.68 40.06 -17.22
C GLY A 559 -25.92 40.73 -18.58
N THR A 560 -26.99 40.34 -19.28
CA THR A 560 -27.38 40.95 -20.56
C THR A 560 -27.75 42.43 -20.41
N VAL A 561 -28.51 42.79 -19.36
CA VAL A 561 -28.88 44.18 -19.03
C VAL A 561 -27.64 45.03 -18.76
N ASN A 562 -26.72 44.55 -17.93
CA ASN A 562 -25.46 45.26 -17.63
C ASN A 562 -24.60 45.44 -18.88
N GLN A 563 -24.46 44.40 -19.70
CA GLN A 563 -23.73 44.49 -20.98
C GLN A 563 -24.36 45.55 -21.91
N ARG A 564 -25.70 45.61 -22.00
CA ARG A 564 -26.41 46.63 -22.78
C ARG A 564 -26.25 48.04 -22.20
N LEU A 565 -26.27 48.18 -20.88
CA LEU A 565 -26.04 49.45 -20.20
C LEU A 565 -24.63 49.99 -20.48
N ASP A 566 -23.61 49.14 -20.45
CA ASP A 566 -22.24 49.53 -20.76
C ASP A 566 -22.03 49.87 -22.23
N GLN A 567 -22.63 49.10 -23.15
CA GLN A 567 -22.67 49.44 -24.58
C GLN A 567 -23.33 50.80 -24.82
N LYS A 568 -24.48 51.08 -24.20
CA LYS A 568 -25.15 52.39 -24.28
C LYS A 568 -24.24 53.51 -23.76
N ARG A 569 -23.70 53.35 -22.55
CA ARG A 569 -22.76 54.32 -21.95
C ARG A 569 -21.51 54.52 -22.81
N GLN A 570 -21.04 53.50 -23.53
CA GLN A 570 -19.92 53.62 -24.47
C GLN A 570 -20.31 54.41 -25.72
N ALA A 571 -21.48 54.15 -26.30
CA ALA A 571 -22.01 54.90 -27.44
C ALA A 571 -22.24 56.39 -27.12
N GLU A 572 -22.83 56.70 -25.96
CA GLU A 572 -23.04 58.07 -25.49
C GLU A 572 -21.71 58.81 -25.24
N ARG A 573 -20.72 58.14 -24.64
CA ARG A 573 -19.36 58.68 -24.48
C ARG A 573 -18.67 58.91 -25.82
N ALA A 574 -18.76 57.98 -26.77
CA ALA A 574 -18.19 58.11 -28.11
C ALA A 574 -18.82 59.29 -28.87
N LEU A 575 -20.15 59.41 -28.85
CA LEU A 575 -20.87 60.55 -29.45
C LEU A 575 -20.45 61.88 -28.80
N GLY A 576 -20.37 61.95 -27.47
CA GLY A 576 -19.90 63.16 -26.76
C GLY A 576 -18.45 63.55 -27.12
N GLN A 577 -17.56 62.57 -27.25
CA GLN A 577 -16.17 62.78 -27.69
C GLN A 577 -16.10 63.22 -29.17
N ALA A 578 -16.88 62.61 -30.05
CA ALA A 578 -16.94 62.98 -31.47
C ALA A 578 -17.52 64.39 -31.65
N GLN A 579 -18.62 64.73 -30.98
CA GLN A 579 -19.22 66.07 -31.00
C GLN A 579 -18.27 67.14 -30.44
N SER A 580 -17.59 66.90 -29.32
CA SER A 580 -16.62 67.86 -28.75
C SER A 580 -15.37 68.00 -29.62
N SER A 581 -14.90 66.91 -30.24
CA SER A 581 -13.82 66.92 -31.23
C SER A 581 -14.19 67.68 -32.50
N TYR A 582 -15.44 67.56 -32.97
CA TYR A 582 -15.97 68.37 -34.07
C TYR A 582 -16.07 69.84 -33.68
N ARG A 583 -16.70 70.18 -32.55
CA ARG A 583 -16.86 71.57 -32.07
C ARG A 583 -15.51 72.27 -31.91
N SER A 584 -14.53 71.61 -31.30
CA SER A 584 -13.17 72.16 -31.10
C SER A 584 -12.38 72.28 -32.40
N THR A 585 -12.52 71.33 -33.33
CA THR A 585 -11.93 71.43 -34.68
C THR A 585 -12.59 72.56 -35.47
N ARG A 586 -13.92 72.62 -35.51
CA ARG A 586 -14.72 73.70 -36.12
C ARG A 586 -14.32 75.06 -35.60
N ALA A 587 -14.17 75.25 -34.28
CA ALA A 587 -13.71 76.51 -33.70
C ALA A 587 -12.31 76.93 -34.19
N LYS A 588 -11.35 76.00 -34.23
CA LYS A 588 -9.97 76.26 -34.71
C LYS A 588 -9.91 76.55 -36.21
N VAL A 589 -10.81 75.96 -36.99
CA VAL A 589 -10.73 75.88 -38.46
C VAL A 589 -11.65 76.90 -39.17
N ARG A 590 -12.69 77.41 -38.49
CA ARG A 590 -13.72 78.33 -39.03
C ARG A 590 -13.18 79.65 -39.59
N SER A 591 -12.04 80.14 -39.12
CA SER A 591 -11.45 81.39 -39.63
C SER A 591 -10.71 81.24 -40.95
N ARG A 592 -10.46 80.02 -41.43
CA ARG A 592 -9.56 79.76 -42.58
C ARG A 592 -10.16 78.92 -43.70
N ILE A 593 -11.13 78.05 -43.44
CA ILE A 593 -11.83 77.31 -44.51
C ILE A 593 -13.33 77.52 -44.39
N GLU A 594 -14.05 77.36 -45.50
CA GLU A 594 -15.50 77.25 -45.47
C GLU A 594 -15.93 75.96 -44.75
N VAL A 595 -16.44 76.12 -43.53
CA VAL A 595 -16.93 75.01 -42.70
C VAL A 595 -18.37 74.61 -43.04
N ARG A 596 -19.16 75.49 -43.68
CA ARG A 596 -20.60 75.25 -43.97
C ARG A 596 -20.85 73.94 -44.73
N ARG A 597 -19.96 73.55 -45.65
CA ARG A 597 -20.03 72.28 -46.38
C ARG A 597 -19.93 71.02 -45.50
N PHE A 598 -19.37 71.11 -44.29
CA PHE A 598 -19.25 70.00 -43.34
C PHE A 598 -20.40 69.92 -42.33
N ASP A 599 -21.18 70.99 -42.18
CA ASP A 599 -22.26 71.05 -41.19
C ASP A 599 -23.41 70.09 -41.53
N ALA A 600 -23.75 69.91 -42.82
CA ALA A 600 -24.80 68.99 -43.25
C ALA A 600 -24.39 67.49 -43.15
N PRO A 601 -23.20 67.05 -43.63
CA PRO A 601 -22.71 65.69 -43.36
C PRO A 601 -22.62 65.37 -41.87
N HIS A 602 -22.11 66.31 -41.06
CA HIS A 602 -22.04 66.16 -39.60
C HIS A 602 -23.41 65.99 -38.95
N ALA A 603 -24.40 66.82 -39.32
CA ALA A 603 -25.77 66.69 -38.83
C ALA A 603 -26.40 65.33 -39.21
N SER A 604 -26.13 64.86 -40.43
CA SER A 604 -26.61 63.54 -40.89
C SER A 604 -25.99 62.39 -40.10
N VAL A 605 -24.68 62.42 -39.82
CA VAL A 605 -24.03 61.39 -38.98
C VAL A 605 -24.58 61.41 -37.56
N ILE A 606 -24.74 62.60 -36.94
CA ILE A 606 -25.35 62.70 -35.61
C ILE A 606 -26.76 62.11 -35.60
N GLN A 607 -27.61 62.46 -36.56
CA GLN A 607 -28.98 61.96 -36.62
C GLN A 607 -29.03 60.43 -36.79
N ARG A 608 -28.06 59.83 -37.52
CA ARG A 608 -27.92 58.37 -37.60
C ARG A 608 -27.45 57.75 -36.29
N VAL A 609 -26.41 58.31 -35.65
CA VAL A 609 -25.90 57.80 -34.36
C VAL A 609 -26.98 57.90 -33.28
N GLU A 610 -27.67 59.03 -33.17
CA GLU A 610 -28.79 59.22 -32.24
C GLU A 610 -29.94 58.25 -32.57
N GLY A 611 -30.27 58.06 -33.85
CA GLY A 611 -31.24 57.05 -34.29
C GLY A 611 -30.86 55.61 -33.93
N LEU A 612 -29.58 55.26 -34.02
CA LEU A 612 -29.05 53.93 -33.64
C LEU A 612 -29.06 53.74 -32.11
N ILE A 613 -28.71 54.76 -31.32
CA ILE A 613 -28.80 54.74 -29.85
C ILE A 613 -30.27 54.59 -29.41
N VAL A 614 -31.19 55.34 -30.02
CA VAL A 614 -32.65 55.21 -29.78
C VAL A 614 -33.19 53.86 -30.28
N GLY A 615 -32.57 53.26 -31.30
CA GLY A 615 -32.89 51.93 -31.82
C GLY A 615 -32.33 50.75 -31.01
N GLY A 616 -31.40 50.98 -30.07
CA GLY A 616 -30.71 49.92 -29.32
C GLY A 616 -29.47 49.32 -30.02
N CYS A 617 -29.10 49.86 -31.18
CA CYS A 617 -27.93 49.46 -31.98
C CYS A 617 -26.67 50.20 -31.49
N TYR A 618 -26.30 49.98 -30.23
CA TYR A 618 -25.25 50.74 -29.55
C TYR A 618 -23.84 50.51 -30.13
N ILE A 619 -23.55 49.32 -30.67
CA ILE A 619 -22.24 48.99 -31.24
C ILE A 619 -22.08 49.69 -32.60
N GLU A 620 -23.13 49.65 -33.41
CA GLU A 620 -23.25 50.34 -34.69
C GLU A 620 -23.18 51.85 -34.50
N ALA A 621 -23.78 52.39 -33.43
CA ALA A 621 -23.66 53.79 -33.06
C ALA A 621 -22.20 54.20 -32.76
N VAL A 622 -21.43 53.37 -32.05
CA VAL A 622 -19.98 53.60 -31.82
C VAL A 622 -19.21 53.58 -33.16
N HIS A 623 -19.54 52.66 -34.07
CA HIS A 623 -18.89 52.60 -35.38
C HIS A 623 -19.20 53.82 -36.27
N GLU A 624 -20.45 54.30 -36.30
CA GLU A 624 -20.83 55.52 -37.02
C GLU A 624 -20.20 56.79 -36.42
N CYS A 625 -19.83 56.80 -35.14
CA CYS A 625 -19.03 57.90 -34.57
C CYS A 625 -17.68 58.06 -35.27
N HIS A 626 -17.07 56.99 -35.80
CA HIS A 626 -15.82 57.10 -36.57
C HIS A 626 -16.01 57.76 -37.94
N ASP A 627 -17.23 57.85 -38.47
CA ASP A 627 -17.48 58.67 -39.67
C ASP A 627 -17.43 60.17 -39.33
N MET A 628 -17.71 60.56 -38.08
CA MET A 628 -17.42 61.92 -37.60
C MET A 628 -15.90 62.18 -37.57
N ASP A 629 -15.08 61.18 -37.18
CA ASP A 629 -13.62 61.30 -37.21
C ASP A 629 -13.08 61.49 -38.64
N LYS A 630 -13.70 60.86 -39.64
CA LYS A 630 -13.37 61.09 -41.07
C LYS A 630 -13.64 62.54 -41.47
N ILE A 631 -14.82 63.09 -41.14
CA ILE A 631 -15.17 64.50 -41.40
C ILE A 631 -14.18 65.45 -40.70
N ILE A 632 -13.87 65.18 -39.43
CA ILE A 632 -12.87 65.94 -38.65
C ILE A 632 -11.48 65.84 -39.29
N GLY A 633 -11.10 64.67 -39.81
CA GLY A 633 -9.86 64.42 -40.53
C GLY A 633 -9.75 65.24 -41.81
N GLU A 634 -10.82 65.30 -42.61
CA GLU A 634 -10.90 66.14 -43.81
C GLU A 634 -10.82 67.62 -43.50
N MET A 635 -11.54 68.11 -42.49
CA MET A 635 -11.43 69.49 -42.00
C MET A 635 -9.99 69.83 -41.60
N LYS A 636 -9.33 68.95 -40.84
CA LYS A 636 -7.91 69.10 -40.44
C LYS A 636 -6.94 69.00 -41.62
N ARG A 637 -7.28 68.27 -42.68
CA ARG A 637 -6.46 68.15 -43.90
C ARG A 637 -6.56 69.42 -44.77
N LEU A 638 -7.77 69.94 -44.95
CA LEU A 638 -8.03 71.16 -45.71
C LEU A 638 -7.47 72.39 -44.99
N TYR A 639 -7.64 72.48 -43.66
CA TYR A 639 -7.01 73.52 -42.85
C TYR A 639 -5.47 73.51 -42.93
N ARG A 640 -4.85 72.30 -42.93
CA ARG A 640 -3.40 72.17 -43.15
C ARG A 640 -2.97 72.60 -44.54
N ARG A 641 -3.72 72.20 -45.58
CA ARG A 641 -3.48 72.66 -46.96
C ARG A 641 -3.51 74.19 -47.05
N GLU A 642 -4.52 74.84 -46.47
CA GLU A 642 -4.64 76.30 -46.47
C GLU A 642 -3.44 76.97 -45.77
N ILE A 643 -3.00 76.44 -44.62
CA ILE A 643 -1.80 76.93 -43.92
C ILE A 643 -0.52 76.69 -44.74
N GLU A 644 -0.41 75.55 -45.41
CA GLU A 644 0.75 75.22 -46.25
C GLU A 644 0.80 76.07 -47.52
N GLU A 645 -0.36 76.39 -48.11
CA GLU A 645 -0.50 77.31 -49.23
C GLU A 645 -0.23 78.76 -48.80
N GLU A 646 -0.75 79.21 -47.65
CA GLU A 646 -0.39 80.52 -47.08
C GLU A 646 1.12 80.60 -46.78
N ARG A 647 1.73 79.53 -46.23
CA ARG A 647 3.18 79.46 -46.02
C ARG A 647 3.97 79.46 -47.33
N ARG A 648 3.48 78.79 -48.39
CA ARG A 648 4.08 78.84 -49.73
C ARG A 648 3.95 80.22 -50.37
N VAL A 649 2.80 80.89 -50.24
CA VAL A 649 2.57 82.25 -50.74
C VAL A 649 3.37 83.28 -49.93
N ALA A 650 3.52 83.10 -48.61
CA ALA A 650 4.38 83.95 -47.77
C ALA A 650 5.88 83.71 -48.05
N ALA A 651 6.29 82.47 -48.31
CA ALA A 651 7.65 82.16 -48.76
C ALA A 651 7.91 82.70 -50.17
N ALA A 652 6.95 82.58 -51.09
CA ALA A 652 7.04 83.16 -52.43
C ALA A 652 7.05 84.70 -52.39
N ARG A 653 6.24 85.35 -51.53
CA ARG A 653 6.30 86.79 -51.28
C ARG A 653 7.64 87.23 -50.68
N ARG A 654 8.26 86.42 -49.81
CA ARG A 654 9.62 86.68 -49.31
C ARG A 654 10.68 86.49 -50.41
N ALA A 655 10.50 85.53 -51.32
CA ALA A 655 11.39 85.29 -52.46
C ALA A 655 11.20 86.34 -53.60
N SER A 656 10.01 86.93 -53.74
CA SER A 656 9.74 88.01 -54.70
C SER A 656 10.00 89.41 -54.12
N ALA A 657 10.17 89.52 -52.79
CA ALA A 657 10.59 90.75 -52.11
C ALA A 657 12.11 90.78 -51.82
N SER A 658 12.86 89.73 -52.16
CA SER A 658 14.32 89.65 -51.97
C SER A 658 15.12 90.10 -53.20
N SER A 659 14.63 91.08 -53.96
CA SER A 659 15.33 91.70 -55.10
C SER A 659 15.52 93.22 -54.96
N SER A 660 15.67 93.72 -53.73
CA SER A 660 16.19 95.06 -53.45
C SER A 660 16.63 95.20 -51.98
N SER A 661 17.79 95.83 -51.73
CA SER A 661 18.30 96.25 -50.41
C SER A 661 18.70 95.10 -49.46
N SER A 662 19.98 94.79 -49.23
CA SER A 662 20.92 95.51 -48.33
C SER A 662 20.23 96.20 -47.13
N GLY A 663 20.51 95.92 -45.87
CA GLY A 663 21.46 95.01 -45.22
C GLY A 663 21.75 95.54 -43.79
N PHE A 664 22.70 94.90 -43.09
CA PHE A 664 23.53 95.50 -42.02
C PHE A 664 22.95 95.69 -40.59
N PHE A 665 23.70 95.14 -39.62
CA PHE A 665 23.61 95.24 -38.15
C PHE A 665 22.27 94.87 -37.43
N GLY A 666 22.28 94.24 -36.25
CA GLY A 666 23.39 93.67 -35.46
C GLY A 666 23.11 93.69 -33.96
N SER A 667 23.63 92.70 -33.22
CA SER A 667 23.78 92.72 -31.73
C SER A 667 22.47 92.71 -30.91
N SER A 668 22.39 92.27 -29.64
CA SER A 668 23.30 91.48 -28.77
C SER A 668 22.57 91.14 -27.45
N GLY A 669 22.76 89.91 -26.92
CA GLY A 669 22.46 89.56 -25.52
C GLY A 669 20.98 89.45 -25.11
N SER A 670 20.63 88.99 -23.91
CA SER A 670 21.41 88.26 -22.89
C SER A 670 20.48 87.66 -21.82
N SER A 671 20.87 86.53 -21.21
CA SER A 671 20.66 86.10 -19.79
C SER A 671 19.26 86.13 -19.11
N GLY A 672 18.98 85.07 -18.33
CA GLY A 672 17.95 85.03 -17.26
C GLY A 672 16.91 83.91 -17.48
N SER A 673 16.89 82.72 -16.86
CA SER A 673 17.40 82.14 -15.60
C SER A 673 16.57 82.41 -14.32
N SER A 674 15.58 81.56 -14.04
CA SER A 674 15.06 81.08 -12.71
C SER A 674 13.71 80.34 -12.98
N ARG A 675 13.31 79.18 -12.44
CA ARG A 675 13.57 78.37 -11.22
C ARG A 675 12.67 78.74 -10.01
N THR A 676 12.16 77.71 -9.31
CA THR A 676 11.29 77.73 -8.08
C THR A 676 9.80 78.08 -8.30
N SER A 677 8.79 77.60 -7.53
CA SER A 677 8.67 76.48 -6.54
C SER A 677 7.19 76.28 -6.11
N ARG A 678 6.92 75.28 -5.24
CA ARG A 678 5.67 74.93 -4.52
C ARG A 678 4.57 74.24 -5.36
N ALA A 679 3.92 73.15 -4.94
CA ALA A 679 3.65 72.49 -3.64
C ALA A 679 2.45 73.04 -2.84
N SER A 680 1.36 72.28 -2.94
CA SER A 680 0.11 72.20 -2.17
C SER A 680 -0.58 70.96 -2.79
N ASP A 681 -0.77 69.81 -2.14
CA ASP A 681 -1.03 69.55 -0.72
C ASP A 681 -2.12 70.49 -0.19
N ASP A 682 -3.35 70.15 -0.56
CA ASP A 682 -4.51 70.29 0.33
C ASP A 682 -5.16 68.91 0.48
N ASP A 683 -5.33 68.55 1.74
CA ASP A 683 -5.81 67.29 2.30
C ASP A 683 -7.28 67.51 2.71
N ASP A 684 -8.23 66.78 2.14
CA ASP A 684 -9.57 66.65 2.72
C ASP A 684 -10.34 65.42 2.16
N GLY A 685 -11.13 64.77 3.01
CA GLY A 685 -12.16 63.80 2.63
C GLY A 685 -11.76 62.32 2.73
N GLY A 686 -12.09 61.70 3.88
CA GLY A 686 -11.92 60.26 4.18
C GLY A 686 -12.45 59.27 3.12
N GLY A 687 -12.09 57.99 3.21
CA GLY A 687 -11.92 57.23 4.45
C GLY A 687 -13.20 56.48 4.75
N ASP A 688 -13.33 55.28 4.18
CA ASP A 688 -14.27 54.27 4.63
C ASP A 688 -13.63 52.88 4.52
N SER A 689 -13.50 52.24 5.67
CA SER A 689 -13.06 50.86 5.84
C SER A 689 -13.86 50.33 7.02
N GLY A 690 -14.93 49.61 6.71
CA GLY A 690 -15.88 49.05 7.68
C GLY A 690 -16.15 47.59 7.38
N ASP A 691 -15.27 46.73 7.87
CA ASP A 691 -15.58 45.31 8.10
C ASP A 691 -16.45 45.18 9.38
N GLU A 692 -17.25 44.11 9.42
CA GLU A 692 -17.68 43.34 10.60
C GLU A 692 -18.30 44.08 11.82
N ASP A 693 -19.64 43.97 11.99
CA ASP A 693 -20.27 43.15 13.06
C ASP A 693 -21.78 43.46 13.26
N GLU A 694 -22.66 42.57 12.79
CA GLU A 694 -23.87 42.02 13.49
C GLU A 694 -24.60 40.94 12.64
#